data_AF-A0A1Y4KX41-F1
#
_entry.id   AF-A0A1Y4KX41-F1
#
_cell.length_a   1.000
_cell.length_b   1.000
_cell.length_c   1.000
_cell.angle_alpha   90.00
_cell.angle_beta   90.00
_cell.angle_gamma   90.00
#
_symmetry.space_group_name_H-M   'P 1'
#
loop_
_entity.id
_entity.type
_entity.pdbx_description
1 polymer ?
#
loop_
_entity_poly.entity_id
_entity_poly.type
_entity_poly.pdbx_seq_one_letter_code
_entity_poly.pdbx_strand_id
1 'polypeptide(L)'
;MRRREDMKTSWKKKCERIAVLAVAGGVLLNSVPAVSSMKVQAKETKQTSEGITQKKIDAANNAYNDAETKIEFLTMSDTEFGGKPEDISDTQKVSYEAQNYLYQRIRKWADEKNFQIDAIMDNGDVVGGNDPGSEKDYAKGWYAAVDQVFTENFGDYEPVVMLASGNHDFADVMGDVFDINHREDGQWFYGNSETNYVGNLHTKVNGYDFITLDYNGESTFGYGGQQSGYQDFLKKTLEEITSASDYDPTKPIFVQAHSGYQGTTLGGQWAGVYDTMGMDVQNILADYPQAMLFSAHTHFPVEEESAIYQKNFTVVENGSMNYIYKDVPGDFIEGGYLDTGNLEIPEKTCNFISVLEDGTTVIRRFDVSNERWIGMPWIIDTTNGKEGFRYTDDQRSKIAPWFEETAQIHTSNVTETGLTFGFDHAQDDQLVNHYEVSVKDSFTNQFAAMKVKQIPVKGEPAQKSVNGTFRSLSRYYYRPNTMLFEFEGLEPGRIYSVEIYAVDDFGNRSEKPLTGTFRTAGELSFPEIDGGTVLPDDIENGKFFEMNFEGSLTDEIGQKDAAAHGNVDYTESYRSDFGKAVTIGGSGNDYVDLGNREEWNLGVDKDLTINFWTKVNSCNGYGSILSNKNWTNWYRKGINIAPEGSNTEKIEFTLGDDANGVYATGQVPQYKGSWHMMTFTIDRTNQVARTYMDGVLYKETSIAEIGDMTSNLNMLLGVDGGGAYGNIGFDMDELEMWNRPLSEEDIQTYYNVTGDSSALVQEAIFYAEYLLQKIEDNEDEQIYDEVLTQNLKDAVENAKQSTVDNMLQAYLELKECVEKVENQPVHRELSTAVLEYALELAKDVETEDVIDSVKARFEEAYKNANDIYTKVQNGDTTVTQTMIDDAWKELIKSMQYLSFKKADKADLEKVIVLAKTMEENIDAYLDEGKEEFTKALDEARKVLDDGDAMQEEVTAAWKNLMTAMADMQLKPDKNALENLVAQAEGFAEHDYEAESFAVMRTALASAREVLADENATQETVDASMAELEGAIAKLTPVKGETVANAGAQPAAGNEEKATITSTSANNTTSNTQKSVKTGDETTALPFAAGAAIALAAFAAFRRKRG
;
A
#
# COMPACT_ATOMS: atom_id res chain seq x y z
N MET A 1 -9.97 -47.32 -25.52
CA MET A 1 -10.71 -46.80 -24.36
C MET A 1 -9.85 -45.90 -23.47
N ARG A 2 -8.63 -46.30 -23.04
CA ARG A 2 -7.72 -45.41 -22.25
C ARG A 2 -7.41 -44.04 -22.87
N ARG A 3 -7.16 -43.92 -24.18
CA ARG A 3 -6.98 -42.61 -24.86
C ARG A 3 -8.21 -41.68 -24.85
N ARG A 4 -9.43 -42.19 -24.61
CA ARG A 4 -10.64 -41.35 -24.48
C ARG A 4 -10.87 -40.89 -23.03
N GLU A 5 -10.37 -41.62 -22.05
CA GLU A 5 -10.43 -41.21 -20.63
C GLU A 5 -9.33 -40.18 -20.30
N ASP A 6 -8.14 -40.31 -20.88
CA ASP A 6 -7.05 -39.34 -20.70
C ASP A 6 -7.39 -37.96 -21.30
N MET A 7 -8.05 -37.92 -22.47
CA MET A 7 -8.57 -36.66 -23.04
C MET A 7 -9.67 -36.03 -22.19
N LYS A 8 -10.61 -36.81 -21.66
CA LYS A 8 -11.69 -36.29 -20.79
C LYS A 8 -11.17 -35.74 -19.46
N THR A 9 -10.09 -36.32 -18.92
CA THR A 9 -9.49 -35.89 -17.65
C THR A 9 -8.59 -34.66 -17.84
N SER A 10 -7.86 -34.59 -18.96
CA SER A 10 -7.11 -33.39 -19.38
C SER A 10 -8.03 -32.21 -19.69
N TRP A 11 -9.20 -32.47 -20.30
CA TRP A 11 -10.20 -31.45 -20.60
C TRP A 11 -10.92 -30.92 -19.35
N LYS A 12 -11.27 -31.79 -18.40
CA LYS A 12 -11.91 -31.36 -17.14
C LYS A 12 -11.02 -30.41 -16.33
N LYS A 13 -9.70 -30.66 -16.29
CA LYS A 13 -8.71 -29.75 -15.68
C LYS A 13 -8.53 -28.43 -16.45
N LYS A 14 -8.75 -28.42 -17.77
CA LYS A 14 -8.68 -27.22 -18.62
C LYS A 14 -9.95 -26.37 -18.48
N CYS A 15 -11.12 -27.00 -18.38
CA CYS A 15 -12.41 -26.33 -18.11
C CYS A 15 -12.54 -25.81 -16.68
N GLU A 16 -11.98 -26.48 -15.66
CA GLU A 16 -11.92 -25.95 -14.29
C GLU A 16 -11.00 -24.72 -14.20
N ARG A 17 -9.95 -24.63 -15.03
CA ARG A 17 -9.12 -23.40 -15.15
C ARG A 17 -9.85 -22.25 -15.85
N ILE A 18 -10.63 -22.52 -16.89
CA ILE A 18 -11.33 -21.50 -17.68
C ILE A 18 -12.61 -21.01 -16.98
N ALA A 19 -13.33 -21.86 -16.24
CA ALA A 19 -14.50 -21.46 -15.47
C ALA A 19 -14.16 -20.60 -14.24
N VAL A 20 -12.93 -20.69 -13.73
CA VAL A 20 -12.40 -19.78 -12.69
C VAL A 20 -12.02 -18.41 -13.31
N LEU A 21 -11.65 -18.36 -14.59
CA LEU A 21 -11.32 -17.13 -15.32
C LEU A 21 -12.57 -16.32 -15.75
N ALA A 22 -13.68 -16.97 -16.09
CA ALA A 22 -14.88 -16.29 -16.60
C ALA A 22 -15.70 -15.53 -15.54
N VAL A 23 -15.49 -15.80 -14.24
CA VAL A 23 -16.13 -15.04 -13.14
C VAL A 23 -15.21 -13.93 -12.60
N ALA A 24 -13.94 -13.91 -13.01
CA ALA A 24 -12.95 -12.88 -12.64
C ALA A 24 -12.76 -11.78 -13.70
N GLY A 25 -13.33 -11.93 -14.90
CA GLY A 25 -13.11 -11.06 -16.06
C GLY A 25 -13.88 -9.72 -16.08
N GLY A 26 -14.17 -9.15 -14.91
CA GLY A 26 -14.81 -7.84 -14.80
C GLY A 26 -14.22 -7.09 -13.62
N VAL A 27 -13.36 -6.13 -13.90
CA VAL A 27 -12.58 -5.28 -12.98
C VAL A 27 -11.25 -5.88 -12.53
N LEU A 28 -10.18 -5.51 -13.25
CA LEU A 28 -8.81 -5.17 -12.79
C LEU A 28 -7.79 -5.46 -13.90
N LEU A 29 -7.52 -4.48 -14.75
CA LEU A 29 -6.30 -4.42 -15.57
C LEU A 29 -5.83 -2.97 -15.59
N ASN A 30 -4.98 -2.65 -14.62
CA ASN A 30 -3.88 -1.68 -14.64
C ASN A 30 -3.23 -1.73 -13.25
N SER A 31 -2.43 -2.76 -13.03
CA SER A 31 -1.36 -2.84 -12.03
C SER A 31 -0.80 -4.26 -12.09
N VAL A 32 0.35 -4.41 -12.73
CA VAL A 32 1.18 -5.61 -12.58
C VAL A 32 1.50 -5.74 -11.08
N PRO A 33 1.26 -6.87 -10.41
CA PRO A 33 1.80 -7.08 -9.08
C PRO A 33 3.33 -7.10 -9.21
N ALA A 34 4.00 -6.23 -8.45
CA ALA A 34 5.46 -6.18 -8.36
C ALA A 34 6.01 -7.62 -8.22
N VAL A 35 6.88 -8.02 -9.15
CA VAL A 35 7.54 -9.33 -9.12
C VAL A 35 8.29 -9.44 -7.80
N SER A 36 7.88 -10.38 -6.95
CA SER A 36 8.59 -10.68 -5.72
C SER A 36 9.93 -11.34 -6.05
N SER A 37 11.02 -10.66 -5.66
CA SER A 37 12.37 -11.19 -5.42
C SER A 37 13.03 -12.02 -6.54
N MET A 38 14.04 -11.46 -7.19
CA MET A 38 15.13 -12.27 -7.75
C MET A 38 15.96 -12.82 -6.56
N LYS A 39 16.07 -14.14 -6.45
CA LYS A 39 16.94 -14.79 -5.45
C LYS A 39 18.39 -14.54 -5.81
N VAL A 40 19.13 -13.82 -4.98
CA VAL A 40 20.60 -13.73 -5.08
C VAL A 40 21.20 -14.19 -3.76
N GLN A 41 22.08 -15.20 -3.85
CA GLN A 41 22.71 -15.86 -2.70
C GLN A 41 23.96 -15.11 -2.25
N ALA A 42 24.09 -14.89 -0.94
CA ALA A 42 25.40 -14.64 -0.34
C ALA A 42 26.26 -15.90 -0.51
N LYS A 43 27.47 -15.75 -1.09
CA LYS A 43 28.39 -16.87 -1.36
C LYS A 43 29.34 -17.07 -0.17
N GLU A 44 29.42 -18.31 0.31
CA GLU A 44 30.20 -18.85 1.46
C GLU A 44 31.17 -17.90 2.20
N THR A 45 30.96 -17.79 3.51
CA THR A 45 32.05 -17.70 4.48
C THR A 45 31.70 -18.57 5.68
N LYS A 46 32.52 -19.59 5.96
CA LYS A 46 32.28 -20.59 7.00
C LYS A 46 32.64 -20.00 8.36
N GLN A 47 31.75 -19.21 8.95
CA GLN A 47 31.93 -18.58 10.26
C GLN A 47 31.46 -19.54 11.36
N THR A 48 32.28 -19.71 12.41
CA THR A 48 32.05 -20.69 13.50
C THR A 48 31.38 -20.09 14.74
N SER A 49 31.13 -18.78 14.76
CA SER A 49 30.43 -18.06 15.83
C SER A 49 28.92 -18.16 15.66
N GLU A 50 28.19 -18.23 16.77
CA GLU A 50 26.72 -18.31 16.76
C GLU A 50 26.16 -16.96 17.20
N GLY A 51 25.25 -16.38 16.41
CA GLY A 51 24.70 -15.04 16.64
C GLY A 51 24.02 -14.86 18.00
N ILE A 52 24.00 -13.63 18.52
CA ILE A 52 23.30 -13.29 19.75
C ILE A 52 21.77 -13.37 19.55
N THR A 53 21.07 -13.90 20.54
CA THR A 53 19.59 -13.92 20.56
C THR A 53 19.10 -13.56 21.95
N GLN A 54 17.87 -13.08 22.08
CA GLN A 54 17.31 -12.80 23.40
C GLN A 54 17.34 -14.04 24.31
N LYS A 55 17.09 -15.23 23.76
CA LYS A 55 17.16 -16.48 24.53
C LYS A 55 18.55 -16.71 25.12
N LYS A 56 19.61 -16.36 24.39
CA LYS A 56 20.99 -16.43 24.88
C LYS A 56 21.27 -15.38 25.94
N ILE A 57 20.84 -14.13 25.70
CA ILE A 57 20.92 -13.03 26.67
C ILE A 57 20.25 -13.43 27.99
N ASP A 58 19.01 -13.91 27.91
CA ASP A 58 18.25 -14.34 29.08
C ASP A 58 18.93 -15.51 29.79
N ALA A 59 19.41 -16.52 29.05
CA ALA A 59 20.09 -17.66 29.63
C ALA A 59 21.40 -17.27 30.34
N ALA A 60 22.19 -16.37 29.75
CA ALA A 60 23.45 -15.91 30.32
C ALA A 60 23.22 -15.07 31.59
N ASN A 61 22.25 -14.14 31.57
CA ASN A 61 21.94 -13.33 32.75
C ASN A 61 21.27 -14.14 33.87
N ASN A 62 20.34 -15.05 33.52
CA ASN A 62 19.65 -15.88 34.52
C ASN A 62 20.56 -16.95 35.15
N ALA A 63 21.73 -17.23 34.58
CA ALA A 63 22.70 -18.14 35.19
C ALA A 63 23.20 -17.66 36.56
N TYR A 64 22.99 -16.38 36.89
CA TYR A 64 23.41 -15.75 38.13
C TYR A 64 22.28 -15.59 39.18
N ASN A 65 21.04 -15.99 38.87
CA ASN A 65 19.90 -15.79 39.80
C ASN A 65 20.04 -16.55 41.12
N ASP A 66 20.71 -17.72 41.09
CA ASP A 66 20.92 -18.57 42.26
C ASP A 66 22.42 -18.60 42.67
N ALA A 67 23.23 -17.66 42.17
CA ALA A 67 24.64 -17.60 42.52
C ALA A 67 24.80 -17.13 43.98
N GLU A 68 25.77 -17.70 44.70
CA GLU A 68 26.14 -17.19 46.02
C GLU A 68 26.88 -15.86 45.87
N THR A 69 26.36 -14.82 46.53
CA THR A 69 26.81 -13.43 46.43
C THR A 69 27.18 -12.87 47.81
N LYS A 70 28.14 -11.94 47.82
CA LYS A 70 28.56 -11.21 49.01
C LYS A 70 27.82 -9.88 49.18
N ILE A 71 27.43 -9.28 48.07
CA ILE A 71 26.61 -8.08 48.02
C ILE A 71 25.89 -8.03 46.67
N GLU A 72 24.65 -7.56 46.70
CA GLU A 72 23.82 -7.29 45.53
C GLU A 72 23.24 -5.88 45.62
N PHE A 73 23.34 -5.10 44.54
CA PHE A 73 22.87 -3.72 44.55
C PHE A 73 22.41 -3.24 43.17
N LEU A 74 21.57 -2.21 43.18
CA LEU A 74 21.10 -1.55 41.97
C LEU A 74 21.95 -0.32 41.67
N THR A 75 22.20 -0.04 40.39
CA THR A 75 22.61 1.31 39.96
C THR A 75 21.68 1.82 38.86
N MET A 76 21.35 3.10 38.97
CA MET A 76 20.48 3.84 38.06
C MET A 76 20.90 5.31 38.03
N SER A 77 20.40 6.06 37.06
CA SER A 77 20.69 7.49 36.93
C SER A 77 19.60 8.19 36.15
N ASP A 78 19.61 9.52 36.21
CA ASP A 78 18.74 10.38 35.43
C ASP A 78 17.28 9.92 35.64
N THR A 79 16.96 9.68 36.91
CA THR A 79 15.64 9.22 37.35
C THR A 79 14.60 10.32 37.18
N GLU A 80 15.05 11.58 37.21
CA GLU A 80 14.35 12.78 36.80
C GLU A 80 12.88 12.80 37.25
N PHE A 81 12.64 12.58 38.54
CA PHE A 81 11.32 12.81 39.12
C PHE A 81 10.87 14.25 38.84
N GLY A 82 9.62 14.43 38.43
CA GLY A 82 9.15 15.68 37.86
C GLY A 82 7.64 15.82 37.81
N GLY A 83 7.16 16.86 37.12
CA GLY A 83 5.73 17.14 36.95
C GLY A 83 5.29 18.44 37.63
N LYS A 84 4.53 19.26 36.91
CA LYS A 84 4.11 20.60 37.34
C LYS A 84 2.58 20.73 37.31
N PRO A 85 1.88 20.25 38.36
CA PRO A 85 0.43 20.45 38.46
C PRO A 85 0.07 21.93 38.62
N GLU A 86 -1.22 22.24 38.41
CA GLU A 86 -1.77 23.58 38.67
C GLU A 86 -1.69 23.95 40.15
N ASP A 87 -1.97 22.99 41.05
CA ASP A 87 -1.77 23.14 42.49
C ASP A 87 -0.45 22.49 42.90
N ILE A 88 0.50 23.31 43.37
CA ILE A 88 1.83 22.87 43.76
C ILE A 88 1.82 21.84 44.90
N SER A 89 0.77 21.80 45.72
CA SER A 89 0.63 20.80 46.78
C SER A 89 0.41 19.38 46.25
N ASP A 90 -0.04 19.23 45.00
CA ASP A 90 -0.21 17.93 44.34
C ASP A 90 1.09 17.42 43.69
N THR A 91 2.19 18.16 43.76
CA THR A 91 3.44 17.84 43.03
C THR A 91 4.01 16.47 43.39
N GLN A 92 4.01 16.11 44.69
CA GLN A 92 4.44 14.78 45.13
C GLN A 92 3.60 13.68 44.50
N LYS A 93 2.28 13.83 44.52
CA LYS A 93 1.35 12.85 43.97
C LYS A 93 1.55 12.67 42.46
N VAL A 94 1.64 13.76 41.71
CA VAL A 94 1.84 13.71 40.24
C VAL A 94 3.15 13.04 39.89
N SER A 95 4.24 13.39 40.58
CA SER A 95 5.56 12.79 40.36
C SER A 95 5.57 11.30 40.72
N TYR A 96 4.98 10.93 41.86
CA TYR A 96 4.82 9.54 42.28
C TYR A 96 4.03 8.72 41.24
N GLU A 97 2.86 9.19 40.81
CA GLU A 97 2.02 8.49 39.84
C GLU A 97 2.71 8.32 38.48
N ALA A 98 3.56 9.28 38.09
CA ALA A 98 4.31 9.24 36.84
C ALA A 98 5.46 8.24 36.85
N GLN A 99 6.12 8.01 38.00
CA GLN A 99 7.36 7.23 38.07
C GLN A 99 7.20 5.86 38.75
N ASN A 100 6.32 5.73 39.75
CA ASN A 100 6.29 4.57 40.67
C ASN A 100 6.14 3.21 39.95
N TYR A 101 5.38 3.15 38.86
CA TYR A 101 5.17 1.89 38.13
C TYR A 101 6.47 1.29 37.56
N LEU A 102 7.47 2.12 37.27
CA LEU A 102 8.78 1.67 36.79
C LEU A 102 9.55 0.97 37.91
N TYR A 103 9.52 1.52 39.11
CA TYR A 103 10.16 0.95 40.29
C TYR A 103 9.45 -0.33 40.76
N GLN A 104 8.13 -0.41 40.60
CA GLN A 104 7.38 -1.66 40.79
C GLN A 104 7.84 -2.75 39.83
N ARG A 105 8.19 -2.41 38.58
CA ARG A 105 8.76 -3.38 37.62
C ARG A 105 10.15 -3.83 38.03
N ILE A 106 11.02 -2.91 38.47
CA ILE A 106 12.34 -3.25 39.01
C ILE A 106 12.20 -4.19 40.21
N ARG A 107 11.32 -3.86 41.16
CA ARG A 107 11.06 -4.69 42.34
C ARG A 107 10.57 -6.09 41.96
N LYS A 108 9.53 -6.16 41.11
CA LYS A 108 9.01 -7.43 40.61
C LYS A 108 10.11 -8.25 39.92
N TRP A 109 10.95 -7.61 39.12
CA TRP A 109 12.07 -8.27 38.46
C TRP A 109 13.09 -8.80 39.47
N ALA A 110 13.48 -8.01 40.47
CA ALA A 110 14.37 -8.47 41.55
C ALA A 110 13.83 -9.72 42.25
N ASP A 111 12.55 -9.72 42.62
CA ASP A 111 11.87 -10.85 43.26
C ASP A 111 11.87 -12.10 42.33
N GLU A 112 11.59 -11.91 41.04
CA GLU A 112 11.60 -12.99 40.03
C GLU A 112 12.99 -13.59 39.79
N LYS A 113 14.06 -12.82 40.04
CA LYS A 113 15.45 -13.23 39.83
C LYS A 113 16.17 -13.60 41.12
N ASN A 114 15.46 -13.67 42.24
CA ASN A 114 16.01 -13.96 43.56
C ASN A 114 17.18 -13.02 43.91
N PHE A 115 17.01 -11.73 43.60
CA PHE A 115 18.02 -10.70 43.81
C PHE A 115 17.74 -9.91 45.10
N GLN A 116 18.70 -9.89 46.01
CA GLN A 116 18.66 -9.06 47.22
C GLN A 116 19.10 -7.64 46.86
N ILE A 117 18.47 -6.62 47.43
CA ILE A 117 18.87 -5.22 47.21
C ILE A 117 19.53 -4.71 48.50
N ASP A 118 20.83 -4.92 48.65
CA ASP A 118 21.60 -4.42 49.81
C ASP A 118 21.89 -2.91 49.70
N ALA A 119 21.97 -2.39 48.47
CA ALA A 119 22.21 -0.98 48.21
C ALA A 119 21.58 -0.49 46.90
N ILE A 120 21.39 0.83 46.79
CA ILE A 120 20.95 1.52 45.59
C ILE A 120 21.87 2.72 45.35
N MET A 121 22.49 2.76 44.17
CA MET A 121 23.29 3.87 43.66
C MET A 121 22.49 4.65 42.63
N ASP A 122 22.04 5.86 42.97
CA ASP A 122 21.53 6.82 41.99
C ASP A 122 22.64 7.81 41.64
N ASN A 123 23.09 7.77 40.40
CA ASN A 123 24.24 8.52 39.92
C ASN A 123 23.93 10.00 39.66
N GLY A 124 22.71 10.47 39.91
CA GLY A 124 22.36 11.89 39.88
C GLY A 124 21.36 12.22 38.78
N ASP A 125 20.94 13.48 38.76
CA ASP A 125 19.70 13.91 38.11
C ASP A 125 18.51 13.11 38.67
N VAL A 126 18.44 13.09 40.00
CA VAL A 126 17.38 12.47 40.79
C VAL A 126 16.03 13.12 40.47
N VAL A 127 16.04 14.44 40.23
CA VAL A 127 14.88 15.21 39.77
C VAL A 127 15.17 15.99 38.48
N GLY A 128 14.16 16.18 37.63
CA GLY A 128 14.28 16.83 36.32
C GLY A 128 14.18 18.37 36.35
N GLY A 129 14.93 19.01 37.25
CA GLY A 129 14.91 20.46 37.46
C GLY A 129 15.62 21.26 36.36
N ASN A 130 14.97 22.27 35.80
CA ASN A 130 15.49 23.11 34.72
C ASN A 130 15.58 24.61 35.08
N ASP A 131 14.92 25.05 36.16
CA ASP A 131 14.96 26.45 36.62
C ASP A 131 15.04 26.58 38.16
N PRO A 132 16.19 26.99 38.73
CA PRO A 132 16.40 27.11 40.17
C PRO A 132 15.65 28.26 40.82
N GLY A 133 15.01 29.14 40.03
CA GLY A 133 14.11 30.15 40.54
C GLY A 133 12.70 29.60 40.75
N SER A 134 12.04 29.22 39.66
CA SER A 134 10.61 28.91 39.68
C SER A 134 10.28 27.48 40.11
N GLU A 135 11.24 26.53 40.03
CA GLU A 135 10.94 25.11 40.22
C GLU A 135 11.29 24.57 41.61
N LYS A 136 12.01 25.31 42.45
CA LYS A 136 12.42 24.84 43.79
C LYS A 136 11.24 24.40 44.67
N ASP A 137 10.10 25.07 44.57
CA ASP A 137 8.91 24.67 45.34
C ASP A 137 8.26 23.39 44.79
N TYR A 138 8.36 23.14 43.48
CA TYR A 138 7.93 21.86 42.89
C TYR A 138 8.90 20.73 43.27
N ALA A 139 10.20 21.00 43.27
CA ALA A 139 11.24 20.03 43.60
C ALA A 139 11.07 19.41 44.99
N LYS A 140 10.53 20.15 45.97
CA LYS A 140 10.16 19.60 47.29
C LYS A 140 9.23 18.41 47.17
N GLY A 141 8.21 18.52 46.31
CA GLY A 141 7.28 17.44 46.02
C GLY A 141 7.94 16.31 45.22
N TRP A 142 8.84 16.62 44.28
CA TRP A 142 9.58 15.61 43.52
C TRP A 142 10.46 14.73 44.42
N TYR A 143 11.28 15.32 45.29
CA TYR A 143 12.10 14.55 46.24
C TYR A 143 11.25 13.79 47.26
N ALA A 144 10.13 14.35 47.73
CA ALA A 144 9.21 13.61 48.60
C ALA A 144 8.59 12.39 47.87
N ALA A 145 8.41 12.46 46.55
CA ALA A 145 7.99 11.32 45.75
C ALA A 145 9.12 10.28 45.61
N VAL A 146 10.38 10.71 45.50
CA VAL A 146 11.55 9.80 45.50
C VAL A 146 11.62 9.00 46.79
N ASP A 147 11.56 9.65 47.96
CA ASP A 147 11.49 8.97 49.27
C ASP A 147 10.36 7.95 49.29
N GLN A 148 9.14 8.39 48.94
CA GLN A 148 7.97 7.52 48.95
C GLN A 148 8.14 6.30 48.02
N VAL A 149 8.59 6.49 46.78
CA VAL A 149 8.76 5.41 45.81
C VAL A 149 9.82 4.43 46.26
N PHE A 150 10.98 4.90 46.73
CA PHE A 150 12.06 4.02 47.16
C PHE A 150 11.68 3.26 48.44
N THR A 151 11.09 3.95 49.42
CA THR A 151 10.63 3.35 50.66
C THR A 151 9.54 2.29 50.41
N GLU A 152 8.55 2.57 49.57
CA GLU A 152 7.45 1.62 49.28
C GLU A 152 7.90 0.38 48.48
N ASN A 153 8.82 0.54 47.53
CA ASN A 153 9.22 -0.56 46.64
C ASN A 153 10.42 -1.37 47.16
N PHE A 154 11.30 -0.76 47.94
CA PHE A 154 12.57 -1.38 48.37
C PHE A 154 12.80 -1.37 49.88
N GLY A 155 12.00 -0.66 50.68
CA GLY A 155 12.28 -0.45 52.11
C GLY A 155 12.31 -1.73 52.96
N ASP A 156 11.63 -2.81 52.54
CA ASP A 156 11.68 -4.12 53.21
C ASP A 156 12.99 -4.88 52.99
N TYR A 157 13.80 -4.48 52.00
CA TYR A 157 15.18 -4.95 51.83
C TYR A 157 16.16 -4.23 52.77
N GLU A 158 15.73 -3.14 53.42
CA GLU A 158 16.59 -2.26 54.22
C GLU A 158 17.86 -1.77 53.48
N PRO A 159 17.77 -1.31 52.22
CA PRO A 159 18.94 -0.98 51.41
C PRO A 159 19.65 0.28 51.91
N VAL A 160 20.96 0.35 51.66
CA VAL A 160 21.70 1.61 51.74
C VAL A 160 21.51 2.40 50.44
N VAL A 161 20.90 3.58 50.52
CA VAL A 161 20.59 4.45 49.37
C VAL A 161 21.62 5.56 49.27
N MET A 162 22.24 5.72 48.09
CA MET A 162 23.28 6.71 47.81
C MET A 162 22.86 7.57 46.63
N LEU A 163 22.62 8.86 46.89
CA LEU A 163 22.18 9.82 45.88
C LEU A 163 23.33 10.79 45.57
N ALA A 164 23.84 10.72 44.33
CA ALA A 164 24.70 11.77 43.81
C ALA A 164 23.83 12.95 43.33
N SER A 165 24.42 14.15 43.26
CA SER A 165 23.78 15.29 42.62
C SER A 165 24.25 15.43 41.17
N GLY A 166 23.29 15.57 40.26
CA GLY A 166 23.51 15.94 38.88
C GLY A 166 23.18 17.41 38.60
N ASN A 167 23.28 17.85 37.35
CA ASN A 167 23.04 19.25 36.98
C ASN A 167 21.58 19.69 37.09
N HIS A 168 20.63 18.76 37.09
CA HIS A 168 19.20 19.02 37.25
C HIS A 168 18.73 19.01 38.72
N ASP A 169 19.59 18.56 39.63
CA ASP A 169 19.27 18.49 41.06
C ASP A 169 19.44 19.83 41.79
N PHE A 170 18.51 20.08 42.72
CA PHE A 170 18.59 21.14 43.72
C PHE A 170 19.14 20.56 45.03
N ALA A 171 20.45 20.58 45.24
CA ALA A 171 21.09 19.90 46.37
C ALA A 171 20.62 20.41 47.74
N ASP A 172 20.32 21.71 47.85
CA ASP A 172 19.76 22.30 49.07
C ASP A 172 18.36 21.76 49.40
N VAL A 173 17.49 21.71 48.40
CA VAL A 173 16.14 21.18 48.54
C VAL A 173 16.16 19.67 48.79
N MET A 174 17.05 18.95 48.11
CA MET A 174 17.23 17.50 48.28
C MET A 174 17.56 17.18 49.74
N GLY A 175 18.59 17.81 50.28
CA GLY A 175 19.03 17.60 51.65
C GLY A 175 17.96 17.98 52.68
N ASP A 176 17.29 19.12 52.51
CA ASP A 176 16.25 19.57 53.43
C ASP A 176 15.03 18.64 53.46
N VAL A 177 14.66 18.02 52.33
CA VAL A 177 13.53 17.09 52.26
C VAL A 177 13.89 15.75 52.88
N PHE A 178 15.02 15.15 52.52
CA PHE A 178 15.40 13.84 53.05
C PHE A 178 15.77 13.90 54.55
N ASP A 179 16.26 15.05 55.06
CA ASP A 179 16.52 15.25 56.49
C ASP A 179 15.26 15.09 57.37
N ILE A 180 14.05 15.20 56.80
CA ILE A 180 12.79 15.01 57.53
C ILE A 180 12.67 13.57 58.05
N ASN A 181 13.07 12.59 57.23
CA ASN A 181 12.86 11.17 57.51
C ASN A 181 14.17 10.41 57.75
N HIS A 182 15.28 10.83 57.16
CA HIS A 182 16.48 9.99 57.02
C HIS A 182 17.75 10.54 57.71
N ARG A 183 17.69 11.73 58.32
CA ARG A 183 18.86 12.38 58.93
C ARG A 183 19.66 11.52 59.90
N GLU A 184 18.98 10.63 60.63
CA GLU A 184 19.57 9.81 61.70
C GLU A 184 19.45 8.29 61.45
N ASP A 185 18.93 7.84 60.31
CA ASP A 185 18.69 6.40 60.07
C ASP A 185 19.95 5.63 59.65
N GLY A 186 20.96 6.32 59.11
CA GLY A 186 22.23 5.74 58.68
C GLY A 186 22.13 4.88 57.41
N GLN A 187 21.01 4.92 56.71
CA GLN A 187 20.75 4.16 55.47
C GLN A 187 20.75 5.04 54.22
N TRP A 188 20.48 6.34 54.35
CA TRP A 188 20.47 7.27 53.22
C TRP A 188 21.66 8.23 53.23
N PHE A 189 22.31 8.35 52.08
CA PHE A 189 23.52 9.14 51.87
C PHE A 189 23.27 10.15 50.75
N TYR A 190 23.21 11.44 51.11
CA TYR A 190 22.94 12.57 50.24
C TYR A 190 23.62 13.84 50.78
N GLY A 191 23.82 14.86 49.94
CA GLY A 191 24.32 16.17 50.38
C GLY A 191 23.30 16.88 51.26
N ASN A 192 23.71 17.36 52.45
CA ASN A 192 22.80 18.00 53.41
C ASN A 192 23.46 19.20 54.09
N SER A 193 22.72 19.87 54.98
CA SER A 193 23.19 21.07 55.68
C SER A 193 24.51 20.90 56.45
N GLU A 194 24.87 19.68 56.90
CA GLU A 194 26.14 19.41 57.59
C GLU A 194 27.33 19.27 56.64
N THR A 195 27.07 18.86 55.39
CA THR A 195 28.06 18.78 54.33
C THR A 195 28.10 20.02 53.45
N ASN A 196 27.42 21.10 53.85
CA ASN A 196 27.17 22.29 53.01
C ASN A 196 26.49 21.93 51.67
N TYR A 197 25.62 20.92 51.70
CA TYR A 197 24.90 20.36 50.56
C TYR A 197 25.79 19.73 49.48
N VAL A 198 27.02 19.35 49.85
CA VAL A 198 27.94 18.61 48.99
C VAL A 198 27.83 17.11 49.25
N GLY A 199 27.54 16.32 48.22
CA GLY A 199 27.35 14.87 48.24
C GLY A 199 28.64 14.03 48.13
N ASN A 200 29.80 14.56 48.49
CA ASN A 200 31.05 13.79 48.55
C ASN A 200 31.06 12.87 49.78
N LEU A 201 30.65 11.61 49.59
CA LEU A 201 30.33 10.67 50.68
C LEU A 201 31.07 9.34 50.52
N HIS A 202 31.37 8.69 51.65
CA HIS A 202 31.95 7.34 51.71
C HIS A 202 31.21 6.51 52.75
N THR A 203 30.80 5.31 52.37
CA THR A 203 30.17 4.35 53.27
C THR A 203 30.62 2.92 52.96
N LYS A 204 30.34 2.00 53.88
CA LYS A 204 30.58 0.56 53.70
C LYS A 204 29.27 -0.21 53.77
N VAL A 205 29.02 -1.04 52.76
CA VAL A 205 27.88 -1.97 52.71
C VAL A 205 28.44 -3.38 52.61
N ASN A 206 28.08 -4.26 53.54
CA ASN A 206 28.61 -5.64 53.63
C ASN A 206 30.15 -5.74 53.54
N GLY A 207 30.86 -4.69 54.02
CA GLY A 207 32.32 -4.61 54.00
C GLY A 207 32.96 -4.17 52.67
N TYR A 208 32.16 -3.73 51.69
CA TYR A 208 32.60 -3.11 50.44
C TYR A 208 32.51 -1.59 50.52
N ASP A 209 33.47 -0.90 49.91
CA ASP A 209 33.56 0.56 49.93
C ASP A 209 32.77 1.18 48.77
N PHE A 210 31.88 2.12 49.12
CA PHE A 210 31.09 2.91 48.18
C PHE A 210 31.44 4.39 48.34
N ILE A 211 31.74 5.05 47.23
CA ILE A 211 32.17 6.45 47.17
C ILE A 211 31.22 7.22 46.24
N THR A 212 30.56 8.24 46.76
CA THR A 212 29.79 9.20 45.98
C THR A 212 30.63 10.44 45.75
N LEU A 213 30.77 10.85 44.49
CA LEU A 213 31.44 12.08 44.11
C LEU A 213 30.42 13.10 43.63
N ASP A 214 30.45 14.28 44.25
CA ASP A 214 29.61 15.40 43.87
C ASP A 214 30.27 16.18 42.74
N TYR A 215 29.55 16.24 41.63
CA TYR A 215 29.93 16.97 40.44
C TYR A 215 29.76 18.50 40.58
N ASN A 216 28.74 18.96 41.30
CA ASN A 216 28.41 20.38 41.44
C ASN A 216 29.19 21.08 42.59
N GLY A 217 29.92 20.34 43.40
CA GLY A 217 30.69 20.90 44.51
C GLY A 217 29.79 21.71 45.46
N GLU A 218 30.20 22.94 45.82
CA GLU A 218 29.38 23.84 46.66
C GLU A 218 28.20 24.49 45.92
N SER A 219 28.07 24.27 44.60
CA SER A 219 26.93 24.76 43.83
C SER A 219 25.71 23.86 44.04
N THR A 220 24.55 24.45 44.32
CA THR A 220 23.35 23.67 44.62
C THR A 220 22.47 23.40 43.40
N PHE A 221 22.86 23.83 42.19
CA PHE A 221 22.15 23.58 40.92
C PHE A 221 22.98 23.96 39.68
N GLY A 222 22.84 23.19 38.59
CA GLY A 222 23.35 23.51 37.27
C GLY A 222 24.87 23.35 37.11
N TYR A 223 25.41 23.77 35.97
CA TYR A 223 26.82 23.57 35.59
C TYR A 223 27.84 24.44 36.35
N GLY A 224 27.41 25.20 37.36
CA GLY A 224 28.24 26.23 38.01
C GLY A 224 29.37 25.68 38.91
N GLY A 225 29.37 24.38 39.18
CA GLY A 225 30.26 23.69 40.13
C GLY A 225 31.42 22.89 39.55
N GLN A 226 31.52 22.81 38.21
CA GLN A 226 32.43 21.92 37.49
C GLN A 226 33.84 21.92 38.11
N GLN A 227 34.28 20.73 38.56
CA GLN A 227 35.65 20.42 38.97
C GLN A 227 36.13 21.01 40.32
N SER A 228 35.23 21.42 41.22
CA SER A 228 35.65 21.96 42.52
C SER A 228 35.22 21.11 43.72
N GLY A 229 36.18 20.41 44.35
CA GLY A 229 36.05 19.91 45.73
C GLY A 229 36.13 18.40 45.92
N TYR A 230 35.76 17.59 44.93
CA TYR A 230 35.76 16.12 45.06
C TYR A 230 37.17 15.51 45.06
N GLN A 231 38.17 16.16 44.44
CA GLN A 231 39.50 15.58 44.24
C GLN A 231 40.23 15.32 45.56
N ASP A 232 40.19 16.29 46.49
CA ASP A 232 40.85 16.17 47.79
C ASP A 232 40.12 15.17 48.68
N PHE A 233 38.79 15.14 48.60
CA PHE A 233 37.98 14.12 49.25
C PHE A 233 38.37 12.72 48.75
N LEU A 234 38.34 12.48 47.43
CA LEU A 234 38.63 11.18 46.84
C LEU A 234 40.04 10.68 47.22
N LYS A 235 41.07 11.54 47.13
CA LYS A 235 42.44 11.17 47.55
C LYS A 235 42.48 10.74 49.01
N LYS A 236 41.88 11.54 49.89
CA LYS A 236 41.87 11.27 51.33
C LYS A 236 41.10 9.97 51.64
N THR A 237 39.94 9.77 51.03
CA THR A 237 39.13 8.56 51.19
C THR A 237 39.90 7.32 50.74
N LEU A 238 40.59 7.37 49.60
CA LEU A 238 41.41 6.24 49.12
C LEU A 238 42.62 5.97 50.03
N GLU A 239 43.26 7.00 50.58
CA GLU A 239 44.31 6.86 51.61
C GLU A 239 43.77 6.22 52.89
N GLU A 240 42.56 6.59 53.32
CA GLU A 240 41.88 6.01 54.47
C GLU A 240 41.52 4.54 54.23
N ILE A 241 40.95 4.20 53.06
CA ILE A 241 40.63 2.82 52.65
C ILE A 241 41.89 1.96 52.64
N THR A 242 42.97 2.42 51.99
CA THR A 242 44.23 1.66 51.87
C THR A 242 45.00 1.53 53.18
N SER A 243 44.78 2.45 54.12
CA SER A 243 45.39 2.40 55.46
C SER A 243 44.57 1.59 56.47
N ALA A 244 43.35 1.18 56.12
CA ALA A 244 42.48 0.40 57.00
C ALA A 244 43.04 -1.01 57.24
N SER A 245 42.86 -1.54 58.44
CA SER A 245 43.40 -2.86 58.83
C SER A 245 42.77 -4.04 58.06
N ASP A 246 41.60 -3.83 57.48
CA ASP A 246 40.81 -4.78 56.71
C ASP A 246 40.88 -4.54 55.19
N TYR A 247 41.79 -3.65 54.75
CA TYR A 247 42.01 -3.39 53.33
C TYR A 247 42.41 -4.66 52.57
N ASP A 248 41.72 -4.88 51.46
CA ASP A 248 41.97 -5.99 50.54
C ASP A 248 42.02 -5.42 49.11
N PRO A 249 43.19 -5.44 48.44
CA PRO A 249 43.33 -4.89 47.10
C PRO A 249 42.56 -5.69 46.03
N THR A 250 42.06 -6.89 46.37
CA THR A 250 41.24 -7.72 45.48
C THR A 250 39.75 -7.43 45.58
N LYS A 251 39.31 -6.66 46.60
CA LYS A 251 37.91 -6.26 46.75
C LYS A 251 37.60 -5.04 45.88
N PRO A 252 36.53 -5.09 45.07
CA PRO A 252 36.01 -3.92 44.36
C PRO A 252 35.77 -2.70 45.26
N ILE A 253 36.06 -1.52 44.71
CA ILE A 253 35.64 -0.22 45.27
C ILE A 253 34.64 0.38 44.29
N PHE A 254 33.43 0.67 44.74
CA PHE A 254 32.38 1.22 43.88
C PHE A 254 32.35 2.74 44.00
N VAL A 255 32.38 3.42 42.86
CA VAL A 255 32.40 4.88 42.79
C VAL A 255 31.27 5.33 41.88
N GLN A 256 30.43 6.26 42.32
CA GLN A 256 29.45 6.94 41.46
C GLN A 256 29.82 8.40 41.27
N ALA A 257 29.55 8.88 40.07
CA ALA A 257 29.44 10.29 39.77
C ALA A 257 28.44 10.51 38.64
N HIS A 258 27.88 11.71 38.56
CA HIS A 258 26.87 12.01 37.55
C HIS A 258 27.44 12.11 36.14
N SER A 259 28.59 12.76 35.95
CA SER A 259 29.08 13.03 34.60
C SER A 259 30.13 12.05 34.09
N GLY A 260 30.29 12.05 32.77
CA GLY A 260 31.17 11.18 32.00
C GLY A 260 32.64 11.59 31.97
N TYR A 261 33.45 10.74 31.30
CA TYR A 261 34.91 10.86 31.28
C TYR A 261 35.51 10.66 29.89
N GLN A 262 36.45 11.54 29.50
CA GLN A 262 37.02 11.53 28.17
C GLN A 262 37.82 10.26 27.89
N GLY A 263 37.58 9.64 26.73
CA GLY A 263 38.36 8.52 26.21
C GLY A 263 38.14 7.19 26.92
N THR A 264 36.94 6.99 27.50
CA THR A 264 36.54 5.74 28.17
C THR A 264 35.22 5.20 27.60
N THR A 265 34.09 5.44 28.27
CA THR A 265 32.74 4.98 27.92
C THR A 265 31.80 6.17 27.90
N LEU A 266 31.21 6.54 26.77
CA LEU A 266 30.10 7.50 26.74
C LEU A 266 29.30 7.27 25.45
N GLY A 267 28.70 6.08 25.30
CA GLY A 267 27.74 5.83 24.22
C GLY A 267 28.32 5.74 22.81
N GLY A 268 29.40 4.97 22.63
CA GLY A 268 29.75 4.42 21.32
C GLY A 268 30.57 5.28 20.37
N GLN A 269 30.64 4.84 19.11
CA GLN A 269 31.64 5.29 18.12
C GLN A 269 31.60 6.79 17.77
N TRP A 270 30.48 7.47 18.01
CA TRP A 270 30.23 8.84 17.51
C TRP A 270 29.95 9.88 18.59
N ALA A 271 30.00 9.49 19.86
CA ALA A 271 29.67 10.39 20.94
C ALA A 271 30.68 11.54 21.06
N GLY A 272 30.16 12.73 21.38
CA GLY A 272 30.97 13.87 21.79
C GLY A 272 31.72 13.60 23.10
N VAL A 273 32.70 14.46 23.41
CA VAL A 273 33.38 14.42 24.72
C VAL A 273 32.50 15.13 25.75
N TYR A 274 31.67 14.38 26.47
CA TYR A 274 30.88 14.87 27.61
C TYR A 274 31.65 14.71 28.93
N ASP A 275 32.93 15.10 28.92
CA ASP A 275 33.78 15.08 30.12
C ASP A 275 33.67 16.41 30.85
N THR A 276 32.93 16.40 31.96
CA THR A 276 32.76 17.59 32.79
C THR A 276 33.49 17.48 34.14
N MET A 277 33.94 16.28 34.55
CA MET A 277 34.73 16.06 35.78
C MET A 277 36.24 16.22 35.59
N GLY A 278 36.73 16.16 34.35
CA GLY A 278 38.12 16.31 33.97
C GLY A 278 38.99 15.09 34.26
N MET A 279 40.25 15.15 33.80
CA MET A 279 41.24 14.07 33.91
C MET A 279 41.65 13.71 35.35
N ASP A 280 41.26 14.50 36.36
CA ASP A 280 41.69 14.31 37.74
C ASP A 280 41.19 12.98 38.32
N VAL A 281 39.92 12.61 38.14
CA VAL A 281 39.40 11.32 38.62
C VAL A 281 40.17 10.16 38.00
N GLN A 282 40.46 10.25 36.69
CA GLN A 282 41.21 9.19 36.00
C GLN A 282 42.63 9.05 36.56
N ASN A 283 43.27 10.18 36.89
CA ASN A 283 44.60 10.20 37.46
C ASN A 283 44.61 9.68 38.91
N ILE A 284 43.61 10.05 39.71
CA ILE A 284 43.51 9.66 41.13
C ILE A 284 43.21 8.16 41.24
N LEU A 285 42.32 7.63 40.40
CA LEU A 285 41.96 6.20 40.38
C LEU A 285 42.96 5.32 39.62
N ALA A 286 43.99 5.90 39.00
CA ALA A 286 44.89 5.17 38.09
C ALA A 286 45.64 3.98 38.75
N ASP A 287 45.88 4.09 40.06
CA ASP A 287 46.58 3.11 40.89
C ASP A 287 45.63 2.12 41.58
N TYR A 288 44.33 2.22 41.33
CA TYR A 288 43.27 1.43 41.98
C TYR A 288 42.51 0.59 40.94
N PRO A 289 43.11 -0.48 40.39
CA PRO A 289 42.47 -1.30 39.36
C PRO A 289 41.17 -1.99 39.80
N GLN A 290 40.94 -2.12 41.11
CA GLN A 290 39.71 -2.62 41.70
C GLN A 290 38.57 -1.58 41.73
N ALA A 291 38.84 -0.31 41.42
CA ALA A 291 37.81 0.70 41.35
C ALA A 291 36.88 0.48 40.14
N MET A 292 35.59 0.67 40.35
CA MET A 292 34.55 0.64 39.34
C MET A 292 33.76 1.94 39.43
N LEU A 293 33.92 2.76 38.40
CA LEU A 293 33.31 4.07 38.31
C LEU A 293 32.08 4.02 37.42
N PHE A 294 30.93 4.35 37.98
CA PHE A 294 29.67 4.47 37.27
C PHE A 294 29.45 5.94 36.93
N SER A 295 29.32 6.26 35.64
CA SER A 295 28.98 7.60 35.11
C SER A 295 27.58 7.63 34.52
N ALA A 296 27.04 8.81 34.23
CA ALA A 296 25.75 8.99 33.57
C ALA A 296 25.70 10.34 32.80
N HIS A 297 24.62 11.12 32.92
CA HIS A 297 24.42 12.45 32.31
C HIS A 297 24.12 12.44 30.80
N THR A 298 24.64 11.47 30.07
CA THR A 298 24.56 11.47 28.60
C THR A 298 23.21 10.99 28.06
N HIS A 299 22.45 10.27 28.87
CA HIS A 299 21.27 9.53 28.45
C HIS A 299 21.53 8.49 27.36
N PHE A 300 22.78 8.07 27.18
CA PHE A 300 23.12 7.07 26.18
C PHE A 300 22.63 5.67 26.57
N PRO A 301 22.37 4.80 25.57
CA PRO A 301 21.94 3.43 25.83
C PRO A 301 23.06 2.60 26.45
N VAL A 302 22.73 1.77 27.46
CA VAL A 302 23.66 0.83 28.10
C VAL A 302 23.71 -0.54 27.44
N GLU A 303 22.89 -0.75 26.43
CA GLU A 303 22.91 -1.96 25.61
C GLU A 303 24.20 -2.04 24.78
N GLU A 304 24.84 -0.91 24.48
CA GLU A 304 26.07 -0.87 23.68
C GLU A 304 27.24 -1.51 24.44
N GLU A 305 28.00 -2.35 23.76
CA GLU A 305 29.16 -3.04 24.34
C GLU A 305 30.33 -2.09 24.61
N SER A 306 30.29 -0.87 24.05
CA SER A 306 31.19 0.24 24.36
C SER A 306 30.80 1.04 25.62
N ALA A 307 29.69 0.72 26.29
CA ALA A 307 29.29 1.36 27.55
C ALA A 307 30.11 0.87 28.77
N ILE A 308 31.07 -0.04 28.57
CA ILE A 308 32.06 -0.46 29.57
C ILE A 308 33.48 -0.38 29.00
N TYR A 309 34.43 0.09 29.81
CA TYR A 309 35.84 0.19 29.42
C TYR A 309 36.79 0.00 30.60
N GLN A 310 37.92 -0.64 30.33
CA GLN A 310 38.98 -0.89 31.29
C GLN A 310 40.33 -0.44 30.74
N LYS A 311 40.98 0.46 31.47
CA LYS A 311 42.36 0.90 31.17
C LYS A 311 43.22 0.89 32.41
N ASN A 312 42.86 1.70 33.41
CA ASN A 312 43.51 1.70 34.72
C ASN A 312 42.62 1.14 35.82
N PHE A 313 41.31 1.34 35.67
CA PHE A 313 40.21 0.88 36.50
C PHE A 313 39.01 0.67 35.55
N THR A 314 37.87 0.23 36.07
CA THR A 314 36.66 -0.01 35.26
C THR A 314 35.81 1.24 35.23
N VAL A 315 35.40 1.68 34.04
CA VAL A 315 34.37 2.71 33.84
C VAL A 315 33.16 2.05 33.21
N VAL A 316 31.98 2.38 33.72
CA VAL A 316 30.69 1.90 33.26
C VAL A 316 29.78 3.10 33.07
N GLU A 317 29.27 3.28 31.86
CA GLU A 317 28.19 4.22 31.62
C GLU A 317 26.89 3.61 32.11
N ASN A 318 26.18 4.36 32.95
CA ASN A 318 24.86 4.02 33.41
C ASN A 318 23.82 4.60 32.45
N GLY A 319 22.69 3.91 32.32
CA GLY A 319 21.65 4.32 31.40
C GLY A 319 20.66 5.22 32.10
N SER A 320 19.82 5.89 31.32
CA SER A 320 18.81 6.79 31.85
C SER A 320 17.53 6.05 32.27
N MET A 321 16.94 6.51 33.37
CA MET A 321 15.58 6.17 33.78
C MET A 321 14.53 7.17 33.27
N ASN A 322 14.93 8.16 32.45
CA ASN A 322 14.05 9.15 31.82
C ASN A 322 13.83 8.89 30.32
N TYR A 323 14.87 9.00 29.50
CA TYR A 323 14.84 8.79 28.05
C TYR A 323 16.22 8.43 27.52
N ILE A 324 16.28 7.76 26.36
CA ILE A 324 17.50 7.50 25.62
C ILE A 324 17.77 8.59 24.57
N TYR A 325 19.01 9.06 24.58
CA TYR A 325 19.60 9.96 23.61
C TYR A 325 20.70 9.24 22.85
N LYS A 326 20.96 9.62 21.60
CA LYS A 326 22.09 9.09 20.82
C LYS A 326 22.57 10.08 19.77
N ASP A 327 23.81 10.52 19.90
CA ASP A 327 24.47 11.27 18.84
C ASP A 327 24.79 10.38 17.65
N VAL A 328 24.42 10.86 16.46
CA VAL A 328 24.76 10.22 15.20
C VAL A 328 25.14 11.26 14.15
N PRO A 329 26.01 10.90 13.20
CA PRO A 329 26.27 11.71 12.03
C PRO A 329 25.01 12.08 11.23
N GLY A 330 25.10 13.19 10.49
CA GLY A 330 23.98 13.75 9.74
C GLY A 330 23.44 12.89 8.59
N ASP A 331 24.03 11.75 8.25
CA ASP A 331 23.57 10.78 7.24
C ASP A 331 22.74 9.62 7.83
N PHE A 332 22.54 9.58 9.15
CA PHE A 332 21.62 8.64 9.78
C PHE A 332 20.15 9.03 9.61
N ILE A 333 19.27 8.06 9.40
CA ILE A 333 17.80 8.27 9.30
C ILE A 333 17.19 8.62 10.66
N GLU A 334 17.74 8.07 11.74
CA GLU A 334 17.32 8.32 13.12
C GLU A 334 18.51 8.68 14.02
N GLY A 335 18.28 9.51 15.04
CA GLY A 335 19.31 10.11 15.90
C GLY A 335 18.75 11.15 16.87
N GLY A 336 19.53 11.54 17.87
CA GLY A 336 19.13 12.47 18.92
C GLY A 336 18.25 11.80 19.98
N TYR A 337 17.12 12.41 20.33
CA TYR A 337 16.15 11.83 21.26
C TYR A 337 15.36 10.70 20.59
N LEU A 338 15.87 9.49 20.70
CA LEU A 338 15.27 8.30 20.07
C LEU A 338 13.85 8.02 20.62
N ASP A 339 13.62 8.40 21.89
CA ASP A 339 12.38 8.15 22.62
C ASP A 339 11.29 9.22 22.50
N THR A 340 11.62 10.42 22.00
CA THR A 340 10.62 11.52 21.91
C THR A 340 9.69 11.41 20.71
N GLY A 341 9.92 10.44 19.81
CA GLY A 341 9.18 10.32 18.56
C GLY A 341 8.64 8.93 18.20
N ASN A 342 9.11 7.84 18.81
CA ASN A 342 9.01 6.54 18.12
C ASN A 342 8.51 5.32 18.92
N LEU A 343 8.27 5.41 20.23
CA LEU A 343 7.84 4.25 21.05
C LEU A 343 6.60 4.54 21.92
N GLU A 344 5.84 3.49 22.26
CA GLU A 344 4.67 3.61 23.15
C GLU A 344 5.10 3.99 24.58
N ILE A 345 6.26 3.46 25.02
CA ILE A 345 6.99 3.81 26.24
C ILE A 345 8.48 3.99 25.86
N PRO A 346 9.11 5.14 26.14
CA PRO A 346 10.56 5.35 26.05
C PRO A 346 11.38 4.24 26.70
N GLU A 347 12.53 3.85 26.16
CA GLU A 347 13.40 2.91 26.85
C GLU A 347 13.97 3.54 28.14
N LYS A 348 13.94 2.77 29.22
CA LYS A 348 14.43 3.17 30.55
C LYS A 348 15.21 2.01 31.11
N THR A 349 16.39 2.28 31.64
CA THR A 349 17.33 1.21 32.01
C THR A 349 17.91 1.40 33.39
N CYS A 350 18.20 0.28 34.04
CA CYS A 350 19.00 0.23 35.25
C CYS A 350 19.84 -1.05 35.26
N ASN A 351 20.73 -1.16 36.23
CA ASN A 351 21.67 -2.28 36.32
C ASN A 351 21.52 -3.03 37.66
N PHE A 352 21.55 -4.35 37.57
CA PHE A 352 21.57 -5.29 38.69
C PHE A 352 23.00 -5.81 38.86
N ILE A 353 23.63 -5.49 39.98
CA ILE A 353 25.04 -5.79 40.23
C ILE A 353 25.16 -6.82 41.35
N SER A 354 25.88 -7.89 41.08
CA SER A 354 26.19 -8.94 42.07
C SER A 354 27.70 -9.10 42.21
N VAL A 355 28.23 -9.07 43.43
CA VAL A 355 29.60 -9.52 43.70
C VAL A 355 29.55 -10.95 44.20
N LEU A 356 30.15 -11.87 43.43
CA LEU A 356 30.14 -13.30 43.73
C LEU A 356 31.10 -13.64 44.87
N GLU A 357 30.97 -14.84 45.43
CA GLU A 357 31.86 -15.34 46.50
C GLU A 357 33.35 -15.34 46.10
N ASP A 358 33.67 -15.54 44.83
CA ASP A 358 35.05 -15.50 44.33
C ASP A 358 35.62 -14.08 44.13
N GLY A 359 34.82 -13.04 44.33
CA GLY A 359 35.20 -11.63 44.17
C GLY A 359 34.89 -11.04 42.79
N THR A 360 34.38 -11.84 41.84
CA THR A 360 33.94 -11.36 40.53
C THR A 360 32.71 -10.47 40.66
N THR A 361 32.71 -9.32 39.98
CA THR A 361 31.51 -8.47 39.84
C THR A 361 30.79 -8.79 38.54
N VAL A 362 29.48 -9.00 38.63
CA VAL A 362 28.59 -9.26 37.49
C VAL A 362 27.60 -8.11 37.37
N ILE A 363 27.60 -7.43 36.22
CA ILE A 363 26.63 -6.37 35.91
C ILE A 363 25.62 -6.92 34.90
N ARG A 364 24.37 -7.03 35.32
CA ARG A 364 23.23 -7.43 34.47
C ARG A 364 22.40 -6.20 34.15
N ARG A 365 22.37 -5.83 32.88
CA ARG A 365 21.71 -4.62 32.38
C ARG A 365 20.23 -4.91 32.10
N PHE A 366 19.34 -4.05 32.58
CA PHE A 366 17.89 -4.28 32.55
C PHE A 366 17.15 -3.14 31.85
N ASP A 367 16.31 -3.50 30.88
CA ASP A 367 15.33 -2.62 30.25
C ASP A 367 14.03 -2.71 31.05
N VAL A 368 13.78 -1.66 31.83
CA VAL A 368 12.62 -1.49 32.73
C VAL A 368 11.34 -1.28 31.93
N SER A 369 11.45 -0.66 30.75
CA SER A 369 10.31 -0.35 29.90
C SER A 369 9.69 -1.60 29.27
N ASN A 370 10.52 -2.58 28.92
CA ASN A 370 10.07 -3.84 28.32
C ASN A 370 10.22 -5.07 29.23
N GLU A 371 10.65 -4.91 30.47
CA GLU A 371 10.87 -6.00 31.44
C GLU A 371 11.74 -7.13 30.85
N ARG A 372 12.95 -6.80 30.40
CA ARG A 372 13.90 -7.77 29.81
C ARG A 372 15.36 -7.49 30.16
N TRP A 373 16.18 -8.54 30.16
CA TRP A 373 17.64 -8.38 30.13
C TRP A 373 18.10 -7.84 28.77
N ILE A 374 19.14 -7.02 28.80
CA ILE A 374 19.74 -6.42 27.61
C ILE A 374 21.25 -6.70 27.57
N GLY A 375 21.72 -7.15 26.41
CA GLY A 375 23.12 -7.58 26.20
C GLY A 375 23.55 -8.76 27.08
N MET A 376 24.80 -9.19 26.90
CA MET A 376 25.40 -10.21 27.77
C MET A 376 25.76 -9.60 29.14
N PRO A 377 25.73 -10.38 30.25
CA PRO A 377 26.18 -9.86 31.53
C PRO A 377 27.65 -9.46 31.44
N TRP A 378 28.00 -8.29 31.97
CA TRP A 378 29.40 -7.89 32.06
C TRP A 378 30.05 -8.53 33.28
N ILE A 379 31.17 -9.21 33.07
CA ILE A 379 31.88 -10.00 34.07
C ILE A 379 33.24 -9.37 34.32
N ILE A 380 33.39 -8.74 35.48
CA ILE A 380 34.55 -7.96 35.85
C ILE A 380 35.29 -8.68 36.97
N ASP A 381 36.53 -9.11 36.69
CA ASP A 381 37.43 -9.72 37.68
C ASP A 381 38.62 -8.80 37.90
N THR A 382 38.63 -8.12 39.04
CA THR A 382 39.73 -7.23 39.46
C THR A 382 40.67 -7.88 40.46
N THR A 383 40.48 -9.17 40.79
CA THR A 383 41.31 -9.88 41.79
C THR A 383 42.77 -10.01 41.37
N ASN A 384 43.04 -9.95 40.06
CA ASN A 384 44.38 -9.94 39.47
C ASN A 384 44.85 -8.53 39.07
N GLY A 385 44.18 -7.47 39.56
CA GLY A 385 44.44 -6.09 39.14
C GLY A 385 44.23 -5.91 37.63
N LYS A 386 45.10 -5.13 36.98
CA LYS A 386 45.00 -4.83 35.54
C LYS A 386 45.16 -6.06 34.63
N GLU A 387 45.79 -7.13 35.11
CA GLU A 387 45.93 -8.39 34.34
C GLU A 387 44.60 -9.13 34.19
N GLY A 388 43.60 -8.84 35.04
CA GLY A 388 42.25 -9.39 34.97
C GLY A 388 41.30 -8.63 34.02
N PHE A 389 41.73 -7.51 33.46
CA PHE A 389 40.86 -6.67 32.61
C PHE A 389 40.45 -7.38 31.32
N ARG A 390 39.15 -7.29 31.02
CA ARG A 390 38.49 -7.89 29.85
C ARG A 390 38.00 -6.85 28.84
N TYR A 391 37.58 -5.68 29.31
CA TYR A 391 36.95 -4.64 28.47
C TYR A 391 37.99 -3.63 27.98
N THR A 392 39.02 -4.14 27.30
CA THR A 392 40.16 -3.33 26.82
C THR A 392 40.16 -3.25 25.30
N ASP A 393 40.88 -2.28 24.73
CA ASP A 393 41.04 -2.13 23.27
C ASP A 393 41.58 -3.40 22.60
N ASP A 394 42.43 -4.17 23.30
CA ASP A 394 43.05 -5.39 22.77
C ASP A 394 42.12 -6.61 22.82
N GLN A 395 41.18 -6.62 23.77
CA GLN A 395 40.30 -7.76 24.07
C GLN A 395 38.85 -7.59 23.59
N ARG A 396 38.43 -6.39 23.18
CA ARG A 396 37.11 -6.15 22.55
C ARG A 396 36.88 -7.06 21.34
N SER A 397 35.62 -7.33 20.98
CA SER A 397 35.31 -8.16 19.82
C SER A 397 35.92 -7.57 18.55
N LYS A 398 36.47 -8.46 17.72
CA LYS A 398 37.01 -8.19 16.38
C LYS A 398 36.27 -9.00 15.32
N ILE A 399 35.21 -9.69 15.72
CA ILE A 399 34.36 -10.46 14.82
C ILE A 399 33.40 -9.46 14.18
N ALA A 400 33.37 -9.43 12.86
CA ALA A 400 32.41 -8.58 12.16
C ALA A 400 31.02 -9.25 12.12
N PRO A 401 29.94 -8.46 12.14
CA PRO A 401 28.60 -8.94 11.85
C PRO A 401 28.52 -9.67 10.52
N TRP A 402 27.57 -10.60 10.39
CA TRP A 402 27.35 -11.37 9.18
C TRP A 402 25.87 -11.54 8.87
N PHE A 403 25.52 -11.58 7.59
CA PHE A 403 24.20 -12.02 7.15
C PHE A 403 24.18 -13.54 6.97
N GLU A 404 23.14 -14.19 7.47
CA GLU A 404 22.91 -15.62 7.21
C GLU A 404 22.67 -15.86 5.71
N GLU A 405 22.98 -17.05 5.21
CA GLU A 405 22.80 -17.39 3.78
C GLU A 405 21.33 -17.26 3.31
N THR A 406 20.40 -17.37 4.25
CA THR A 406 18.96 -17.23 4.00
C THR A 406 18.46 -15.80 4.09
N ALA A 407 19.30 -14.84 4.51
CA ALA A 407 18.91 -13.45 4.68
C ALA A 407 18.50 -12.82 3.34
N GLN A 408 17.39 -12.09 3.35
CA GLN A 408 16.80 -11.47 2.16
C GLN A 408 16.33 -10.05 2.44
N ILE A 409 16.18 -9.27 1.37
CA ILE A 409 15.40 -8.05 1.38
C ILE A 409 13.91 -8.37 1.19
N HIS A 410 13.06 -7.51 1.74
CA HIS A 410 11.61 -7.63 1.69
C HIS A 410 11.00 -6.31 1.22
N THR A 411 10.00 -6.38 0.37
CA THR A 411 9.27 -5.20 -0.12
C THR A 411 7.77 -5.40 -0.02
N SER A 412 7.05 -4.35 0.35
CA SER A 412 5.59 -4.31 0.38
C SER A 412 5.10 -2.89 0.05
N ASN A 413 3.78 -2.71 -0.12
CA ASN A 413 3.18 -1.40 -0.44
C ASN A 413 3.87 -0.66 -1.60
N VAL A 414 4.27 -1.40 -2.64
CA VAL A 414 4.98 -0.84 -3.80
C VAL A 414 4.03 0.07 -4.57
N THR A 415 4.41 1.34 -4.71
CA THR A 415 3.75 2.36 -5.53
C THR A 415 4.65 2.73 -6.70
N GLU A 416 4.19 3.65 -7.55
CA GLU A 416 5.01 4.13 -8.67
C GLU A 416 6.27 4.86 -8.19
N THR A 417 6.22 5.51 -7.03
CA THR A 417 7.31 6.35 -6.56
C THR A 417 7.85 5.95 -5.19
N GLY A 418 7.44 4.79 -4.67
CA GLY A 418 7.80 4.38 -3.32
C GLY A 418 7.48 2.94 -2.97
N LEU A 419 7.91 2.51 -1.79
CA LEU A 419 7.60 1.21 -1.22
C LEU A 419 7.91 1.17 0.29
N THR A 420 7.41 0.15 0.97
CA THR A 420 7.94 -0.27 2.27
C THR A 420 9.04 -1.31 2.06
N PHE A 421 10.27 -0.94 2.38
CA PHE A 421 11.49 -1.74 2.30
C PHE A 421 11.88 -2.32 3.66
N GLY A 422 12.39 -3.54 3.70
CA GLY A 422 12.90 -4.19 4.91
C GLY A 422 13.93 -5.26 4.56
N PHE A 423 14.56 -5.85 5.56
CA PHE A 423 15.53 -6.93 5.36
C PHE A 423 15.70 -7.78 6.62
N ASP A 424 16.20 -9.00 6.44
CA ASP A 424 16.58 -9.86 7.56
C ASP A 424 17.82 -9.30 8.25
N HIS A 425 17.76 -9.20 9.58
CA HIS A 425 18.85 -8.67 10.38
C HIS A 425 20.12 -9.52 10.25
N ALA A 426 21.27 -8.85 10.23
CA ALA A 426 22.56 -9.50 10.41
C ALA A 426 22.66 -10.11 11.81
N GLN A 427 23.41 -11.19 11.91
CA GLN A 427 23.86 -11.79 13.16
C GLN A 427 25.19 -11.18 13.56
N ASP A 428 25.47 -11.21 14.86
CA ASP A 428 26.77 -10.84 15.40
C ASP A 428 27.05 -11.61 16.71
N ASP A 429 28.31 -11.72 17.12
CA ASP A 429 28.65 -12.29 18.43
C ASP A 429 28.31 -11.33 19.58
N GLN A 430 28.08 -10.06 19.23
CA GLN A 430 27.46 -9.03 20.04
C GLN A 430 26.17 -8.53 19.34
N LEU A 431 25.74 -7.29 19.61
CA LEU A 431 24.62 -6.67 18.92
C LEU A 431 25.12 -5.87 17.70
N VAL A 432 24.39 -5.97 16.59
CA VAL A 432 24.62 -5.10 15.42
C VAL A 432 24.18 -3.70 15.80
N ASN A 433 25.09 -2.72 15.78
CA ASN A 433 24.85 -1.33 16.14
C ASN A 433 24.01 -0.59 15.08
N HIS A 434 24.42 -0.69 13.82
CA HIS A 434 23.76 0.01 12.72
C HIS A 434 23.95 -0.69 11.38
N TYR A 435 23.19 -0.21 10.39
CA TYR A 435 23.31 -0.63 9.00
C TYR A 435 23.65 0.55 8.10
N GLU A 436 24.52 0.30 7.13
CA GLU A 436 24.80 1.20 6.01
C GLU A 436 24.05 0.67 4.78
N VAL A 437 23.09 1.44 4.27
CA VAL A 437 22.25 1.06 3.14
C VAL A 437 22.60 1.93 1.94
N SER A 438 22.78 1.29 0.79
CA SER A 438 22.91 1.96 -0.50
C SER A 438 21.87 1.42 -1.47
N VAL A 439 21.25 2.33 -2.22
CA VAL A 439 20.23 2.05 -3.22
C VAL A 439 20.63 2.79 -4.49
N LYS A 440 20.79 2.04 -5.57
CA LYS A 440 21.18 2.57 -6.87
C LYS A 440 20.19 2.15 -7.91
N ASP A 441 19.90 3.04 -8.85
CA ASP A 441 19.24 2.61 -10.08
C ASP A 441 20.14 1.56 -10.76
N SER A 442 19.57 0.41 -11.10
CA SER A 442 20.35 -0.74 -11.61
C SER A 442 20.92 -0.49 -13.01
N PHE A 443 20.42 0.52 -13.73
CA PHE A 443 20.80 0.84 -15.10
C PHE A 443 21.85 1.92 -15.15
N THR A 444 21.58 3.05 -14.51
CA THR A 444 22.54 4.16 -14.48
C THR A 444 23.68 3.90 -13.50
N ASN A 445 23.50 2.94 -12.57
CA ASN A 445 24.39 2.70 -11.43
C ASN A 445 24.61 3.95 -10.56
N GLN A 446 23.74 4.96 -10.71
CA GLN A 446 23.72 6.16 -9.91
C GLN A 446 22.89 5.93 -8.64
N PHE A 447 23.26 6.65 -7.58
CA PHE A 447 22.51 6.63 -6.34
C PHE A 447 21.12 7.22 -6.53
N ALA A 448 20.10 6.53 -6.02
CA ALA A 448 18.72 6.96 -6.18
C ALA A 448 18.37 8.07 -5.18
N ALA A 449 18.14 9.29 -5.65
CA ALA A 449 17.60 10.35 -4.82
C ALA A 449 16.20 9.94 -4.32
N MET A 450 16.01 9.90 -3.01
CA MET A 450 14.76 9.46 -2.40
C MET A 450 14.56 10.09 -1.03
N LYS A 451 13.36 9.95 -0.49
CA LYS A 451 13.04 10.22 0.90
C LYS A 451 12.92 8.92 1.64
N VAL A 452 13.54 8.86 2.82
CA VAL A 452 13.55 7.67 3.66
C VAL A 452 13.02 8.02 5.05
N LYS A 453 12.21 7.12 5.60
CA LYS A 453 11.75 7.13 6.98
C LYS A 453 11.74 5.70 7.49
N GLN A 454 12.39 5.45 8.62
CA GLN A 454 12.33 4.13 9.28
C GLN A 454 10.98 3.96 9.98
N ILE A 455 10.41 2.75 9.99
CA ILE A 455 9.12 2.41 10.62
C ILE A 455 9.23 1.08 11.40
N PRO A 456 8.38 0.81 12.41
CA PRO A 456 7.29 1.65 12.93
C PRO A 456 7.78 2.87 13.71
N VAL A 457 7.00 3.94 13.69
CA VAL A 457 7.26 5.23 14.35
C VAL A 457 5.95 5.80 14.89
N LYS A 458 5.99 6.56 15.99
CA LYS A 458 4.79 7.07 16.68
C LYS A 458 4.50 8.50 16.22
N GLY A 459 3.51 8.65 15.34
CA GLY A 459 3.19 9.93 14.70
C GLY A 459 3.74 10.01 13.27
N GLU A 460 3.86 11.22 12.73
CA GLU A 460 4.34 11.47 11.36
C GLU A 460 5.75 12.11 11.41
N PRO A 461 6.83 11.34 11.66
CA PRO A 461 8.17 11.90 11.63
C PRO A 461 8.49 12.38 10.22
N ALA A 462 9.26 13.46 10.14
CA ALA A 462 9.71 14.02 8.87
C ALA A 462 10.59 12.99 8.13
N GLN A 463 10.26 12.72 6.88
CA GLN A 463 11.14 11.95 6.02
C GLN A 463 12.43 12.72 5.75
N LYS A 464 13.53 12.00 5.61
CA LYS A 464 14.84 12.56 5.28
C LYS A 464 15.16 12.34 3.82
N SER A 465 15.47 13.40 3.09
CA SER A 465 16.00 13.29 1.72
C SER A 465 17.41 12.73 1.76
N VAL A 466 17.67 11.71 0.96
CA VAL A 466 18.97 11.04 0.83
C VAL A 466 19.30 10.84 -0.64
N ASN A 467 20.59 10.90 -0.98
CA ASN A 467 21.06 10.62 -2.35
C ASN A 467 21.50 9.16 -2.44
N GLY A 468 20.54 8.24 -2.32
CA GLY A 468 20.72 6.79 -2.44
C GLY A 468 21.57 6.10 -1.37
N THR A 469 22.15 6.81 -0.40
CA THR A 469 22.86 6.20 0.73
C THR A 469 22.37 6.75 2.04
N PHE A 470 22.20 5.89 3.04
CA PHE A 470 21.86 6.30 4.39
C PHE A 470 22.33 5.28 5.43
N ARG A 471 22.41 5.72 6.68
CA ARG A 471 22.67 4.86 7.84
C ARG A 471 21.44 4.79 8.73
N SER A 472 21.28 3.72 9.48
CA SER A 472 20.17 3.58 10.42
C SER A 472 20.60 2.72 11.60
N LEU A 473 20.27 3.18 12.81
CA LEU A 473 20.53 2.42 14.02
C LEU A 473 19.73 1.12 13.96
N SER A 474 20.34 0.08 14.53
CA SER A 474 19.72 -1.23 14.58
C SER A 474 18.60 -1.23 15.61
N ARG A 475 17.45 -1.79 15.24
CA ARG A 475 16.33 -1.98 16.17
C ARG A 475 16.50 -3.18 17.11
N TYR A 476 17.66 -3.86 17.09
CA TYR A 476 17.98 -4.82 18.15
C TYR A 476 18.05 -4.17 19.53
N TYR A 477 18.34 -2.87 19.56
CA TYR A 477 18.33 -2.04 20.74
C TYR A 477 16.88 -1.71 21.17
N TYR A 478 16.00 -1.35 20.23
CA TYR A 478 14.73 -0.66 20.54
C TYR A 478 13.44 -1.44 20.21
N ARG A 479 13.18 -2.58 20.87
CA ARG A 479 12.02 -3.47 20.59
C ARG A 479 10.67 -2.76 20.31
N PRO A 480 9.79 -3.35 19.45
CA PRO A 480 9.92 -4.67 18.82
C PRO A 480 10.89 -4.69 17.63
N ASN A 481 11.66 -5.79 17.54
CA ASN A 481 12.72 -6.05 16.55
C ASN A 481 12.18 -6.21 15.12
N THR A 482 11.73 -5.11 14.51
CA THR A 482 11.35 -5.05 13.09
C THR A 482 11.89 -3.77 12.51
N MET A 483 12.76 -3.90 11.51
CA MET A 483 13.41 -2.80 10.82
C MET A 483 12.85 -2.67 9.41
N LEU A 484 12.02 -1.64 9.21
CA LEU A 484 11.39 -1.33 7.94
C LEU A 484 11.65 0.14 7.60
N PHE A 485 11.51 0.48 6.34
CA PHE A 485 11.69 1.81 5.79
C PHE A 485 10.59 2.12 4.78
N GLU A 486 10.05 3.32 4.83
CA GLU A 486 9.25 3.88 3.74
C GLU A 486 10.19 4.65 2.83
N PHE A 487 10.25 4.23 1.57
CA PHE A 487 10.92 4.95 0.49
C PHE A 487 9.88 5.71 -0.32
N GLU A 488 10.18 6.96 -0.66
CA GLU A 488 9.38 7.81 -1.55
C GLU A 488 10.27 8.64 -2.47
N GLY A 489 9.71 9.12 -3.59
CA GLY A 489 10.44 9.94 -4.57
C GLY A 489 11.31 9.15 -5.54
N LEU A 490 11.16 7.82 -5.58
CA LEU A 490 11.75 6.98 -6.61
C LEU A 490 11.03 7.17 -7.95
N GLU A 491 11.68 6.81 -9.04
CA GLU A 491 11.08 6.84 -10.38
C GLU A 491 10.16 5.63 -10.65
N PRO A 492 9.04 5.82 -11.39
CA PRO A 492 8.15 4.75 -11.84
C PRO A 492 8.82 3.71 -12.74
N GLY A 493 8.43 2.44 -12.56
CA GLY A 493 8.84 1.33 -13.42
C GLY A 493 10.32 0.93 -13.33
N ARG A 494 11.11 1.54 -12.46
CA ARG A 494 12.56 1.33 -12.32
C ARG A 494 12.92 0.13 -11.46
N ILE A 495 14.07 -0.47 -11.75
CA ILE A 495 14.69 -1.52 -10.94
C ILE A 495 15.86 -0.91 -10.17
N TYR A 496 15.82 -1.01 -8.85
CA TYR A 496 16.89 -0.56 -7.97
C TYR A 496 17.64 -1.74 -7.40
N SER A 497 18.96 -1.61 -7.32
CA SER A 497 19.85 -2.50 -6.59
C SER A 497 20.13 -1.94 -5.21
N VAL A 498 20.24 -2.83 -4.23
CA VAL A 498 20.50 -2.47 -2.84
C VAL A 498 21.71 -3.24 -2.34
N GLU A 499 22.61 -2.56 -1.62
CA GLU A 499 23.63 -3.20 -0.79
C GLU A 499 23.51 -2.70 0.65
N ILE A 500 23.55 -3.64 1.59
CA ILE A 500 23.38 -3.38 3.02
C ILE A 500 24.56 -3.99 3.76
N TYR A 501 25.27 -3.16 4.52
CA TYR A 501 26.32 -3.63 5.42
C TYR A 501 25.90 -3.43 6.86
N ALA A 502 26.13 -4.45 7.68
CA ALA A 502 25.99 -4.37 9.13
C ALA A 502 27.31 -3.96 9.78
N VAL A 503 27.22 -3.19 10.87
CA VAL A 503 28.36 -2.71 11.66
C VAL A 503 28.03 -2.87 13.15
N ASP A 504 28.98 -3.38 13.93
CA ASP A 504 28.84 -3.52 15.40
C ASP A 504 29.27 -2.25 16.16
N ASP A 505 29.16 -2.27 17.49
CA ASP A 505 29.52 -1.14 18.37
C ASP A 505 31.01 -0.76 18.30
N PHE A 506 31.86 -1.69 17.86
CA PHE A 506 33.31 -1.51 17.79
C PHE A 506 33.79 -1.08 16.41
N GLY A 507 32.88 -0.90 15.46
CA GLY A 507 33.15 -0.50 14.09
C GLY A 507 33.62 -1.65 13.20
N ASN A 508 33.49 -2.91 13.63
CA ASN A 508 33.71 -4.05 12.76
C ASN A 508 32.53 -4.11 11.78
N ARG A 509 32.85 -4.06 10.49
CA ARG A 509 31.89 -4.01 9.41
C ARG A 509 31.84 -5.36 8.71
N SER A 510 30.63 -5.84 8.44
CA SER A 510 30.40 -7.07 7.68
C SER A 510 31.27 -7.11 6.41
N GLU A 511 31.94 -8.25 6.20
CA GLU A 511 32.86 -8.43 5.05
C GLU A 511 32.10 -8.37 3.72
N LYS A 512 30.87 -8.89 3.71
CA LYS A 512 29.99 -8.95 2.54
C LYS A 512 28.66 -8.28 2.86
N PRO A 513 28.10 -7.50 1.91
CA PRO A 513 26.78 -6.94 2.08
C PRO A 513 25.69 -7.99 1.86
N LEU A 514 24.51 -7.74 2.44
CA LEU A 514 23.27 -8.28 1.90
C LEU A 514 22.92 -7.47 0.65
N THR A 515 22.80 -8.15 -0.49
CA THR A 515 22.45 -7.54 -1.78
C THR A 515 21.09 -7.98 -2.24
N GLY A 516 20.34 -7.10 -2.90
CA GLY A 516 19.08 -7.45 -3.54
C GLY A 516 18.64 -6.44 -4.57
N THR A 517 17.55 -6.73 -5.28
CA THR A 517 16.91 -5.79 -6.20
C THR A 517 15.42 -5.68 -5.92
N PHE A 518 14.85 -4.51 -6.16
CA PHE A 518 13.40 -4.29 -6.14
C PHE A 518 12.98 -3.42 -7.32
N ARG A 519 11.70 -3.48 -7.69
CA ARG A 519 11.13 -2.68 -8.77
C ARG A 519 9.98 -1.83 -8.24
N THR A 520 9.93 -0.54 -8.62
CA THR A 520 8.76 0.31 -8.37
C THR A 520 7.59 -0.08 -9.29
N ALA A 521 6.37 0.31 -8.92
CA ALA A 521 5.21 0.13 -9.80
C ALA A 521 5.25 1.13 -10.97
N GLY A 522 4.33 1.01 -11.92
CA GLY A 522 4.24 1.88 -13.08
C GLY A 522 4.86 1.30 -14.35
N GLU A 523 4.48 1.90 -15.46
CA GLU A 523 5.08 1.66 -16.76
C GLU A 523 6.38 2.47 -16.86
N LEU A 524 7.42 1.82 -17.37
CA LEU A 524 8.61 2.53 -17.78
C LEU A 524 8.23 3.39 -19.00
N SER A 525 8.84 4.56 -19.19
CA SER A 525 8.70 5.38 -20.39
C SER A 525 10.03 5.48 -21.12
N PHE A 526 10.00 5.54 -22.46
CA PHE A 526 11.20 5.85 -23.22
C PHE A 526 11.65 7.28 -22.88
N PRO A 527 12.95 7.52 -22.61
CA PRO A 527 13.43 8.86 -22.28
C PRO A 527 13.25 9.81 -23.46
N GLU A 528 12.83 11.05 -23.20
CA GLU A 528 12.56 12.06 -24.22
C GLU A 528 13.56 13.22 -24.14
N ILE A 529 13.84 13.87 -25.28
CA ILE A 529 14.68 15.07 -25.36
C ILE A 529 13.78 16.30 -25.52
N ASP A 530 13.81 17.19 -24.52
CA ASP A 530 13.21 18.52 -24.59
C ASP A 530 14.08 19.47 -25.43
N GLY A 531 13.49 20.44 -26.13
CA GLY A 531 14.23 21.42 -26.93
C GLY A 531 14.75 20.91 -28.27
N GLY A 532 14.40 19.70 -28.70
CA GLY A 532 14.73 19.18 -30.04
C GLY A 532 16.17 18.68 -30.22
N THR A 533 16.44 18.08 -31.39
CA THR A 533 17.70 17.36 -31.68
C THR A 533 18.44 17.88 -32.91
N VAL A 534 18.00 19.02 -33.45
CA VAL A 534 18.59 19.66 -34.64
C VAL A 534 18.61 21.15 -34.37
N LEU A 535 19.81 21.76 -34.44
CA LEU A 535 19.97 23.20 -34.25
C LEU A 535 19.06 23.99 -35.21
N PRO A 536 18.43 25.08 -34.75
CA PRO A 536 17.58 25.88 -35.61
C PRO A 536 18.40 26.62 -36.69
N ASP A 537 17.84 26.75 -37.90
CA ASP A 537 18.51 27.37 -39.06
C ASP A 537 19.01 28.81 -38.80
N ASP A 538 18.40 29.51 -37.83
CA ASP A 538 18.72 30.88 -37.45
C ASP A 538 19.62 31.00 -36.22
N ILE A 539 20.19 29.89 -35.70
CA ILE A 539 21.09 29.93 -34.54
C ILE A 539 22.29 30.86 -34.78
N GLU A 540 22.82 30.90 -36.01
CA GLU A 540 23.93 31.79 -36.40
C GLU A 540 23.55 33.26 -36.48
N ASN A 541 22.25 33.59 -36.54
CA ASN A 541 21.82 34.99 -36.65
C ASN A 541 22.20 35.77 -35.40
N GLY A 542 22.98 36.84 -35.58
CA GLY A 542 23.41 37.71 -34.49
C GLY A 542 24.62 37.20 -33.71
N LYS A 543 25.16 36.01 -34.02
CA LYS A 543 26.45 35.56 -33.49
C LYS A 543 27.54 36.51 -33.97
N PHE A 544 28.35 37.04 -33.06
CA PHE A 544 29.37 38.03 -33.38
C PHE A 544 30.75 37.71 -32.79
N PHE A 545 30.84 36.70 -31.94
CA PHE A 545 32.07 36.26 -31.31
C PHE A 545 32.07 34.73 -31.15
N GLU A 546 33.20 34.10 -31.45
CA GLU A 546 33.39 32.66 -31.32
C GLU A 546 34.85 32.34 -31.04
N MET A 547 35.11 31.56 -30.00
CA MET A 547 36.42 30.98 -29.71
C MET A 547 36.25 29.49 -29.39
N ASN A 548 36.76 28.65 -30.29
CA ASN A 548 36.78 27.19 -30.16
C ASN A 548 38.01 26.64 -29.41
N PHE A 549 38.97 27.51 -29.06
CA PHE A 549 40.17 27.16 -28.31
C PHE A 549 41.03 26.00 -28.86
N GLU A 550 41.01 25.78 -30.18
CA GLU A 550 41.74 24.71 -30.90
C GLU A 550 43.27 24.94 -30.97
N GLY A 551 43.92 25.11 -29.82
CA GLY A 551 45.31 25.55 -29.71
C GLY A 551 45.52 27.02 -30.09
N SER A 552 44.44 27.81 -30.21
CA SER A 552 44.47 29.24 -30.51
C SER A 552 43.63 30.06 -29.53
N LEU A 553 43.91 31.36 -29.44
CA LEU A 553 43.10 32.36 -28.74
C LEU A 553 42.51 33.38 -29.74
N THR A 554 42.25 32.93 -30.96
CA THR A 554 41.66 33.75 -32.02
C THR A 554 40.14 33.74 -31.90
N ASP A 555 39.54 34.93 -31.97
CA ASP A 555 38.10 35.06 -32.26
C ASP A 555 37.86 34.75 -33.74
N GLU A 556 37.16 33.65 -34.03
CA GLU A 556 36.95 33.12 -35.37
C GLU A 556 36.05 34.01 -36.24
N ILE A 557 35.17 34.82 -35.62
CA ILE A 557 34.31 35.75 -36.35
C ILE A 557 35.02 37.09 -36.56
N GLY A 558 35.53 37.69 -35.48
CA GLY A 558 36.18 39.00 -35.53
C GLY A 558 37.61 38.99 -36.05
N GLN A 559 38.23 37.80 -36.16
CA GLN A 559 39.62 37.57 -36.60
C GLN A 559 40.63 38.41 -35.82
N LYS A 560 40.49 38.39 -34.49
CA LYS A 560 41.34 39.13 -33.54
C LYS A 560 41.83 38.20 -32.46
N ASP A 561 43.15 38.17 -32.26
CA ASP A 561 43.77 37.38 -31.20
C ASP A 561 43.59 38.04 -29.83
N ALA A 562 43.19 37.23 -28.85
CA ALA A 562 43.25 37.61 -27.44
C ALA A 562 44.66 37.44 -26.87
N ALA A 563 44.96 38.12 -25.77
CA ALA A 563 46.26 38.05 -25.12
C ALA A 563 46.22 37.13 -23.89
N ALA A 564 47.10 36.12 -23.85
CA ALA A 564 47.31 35.29 -22.67
C ALA A 564 48.23 35.97 -21.66
N HIS A 565 47.86 35.87 -20.38
CA HIS A 565 48.65 36.33 -19.24
C HIS A 565 48.81 35.20 -18.22
N GLY A 566 50.03 35.02 -17.70
CA GLY A 566 50.31 33.99 -16.71
C GLY A 566 50.23 32.56 -17.28
N ASN A 567 49.62 31.66 -16.53
CA ASN A 567 49.45 30.25 -16.90
C ASN A 567 48.17 30.04 -17.72
N VAL A 568 48.31 30.08 -19.04
CA VAL A 568 47.28 29.72 -20.02
C VAL A 568 47.84 28.63 -20.93
N ASP A 569 47.18 27.47 -20.97
CA ASP A 569 47.58 26.29 -21.74
C ASP A 569 46.36 25.66 -22.42
N TYR A 570 46.52 24.49 -23.03
CA TYR A 570 45.43 23.76 -23.67
C TYR A 570 45.33 22.32 -23.15
N THR A 571 44.11 21.86 -22.93
CA THR A 571 43.76 20.49 -22.52
C THR A 571 42.78 19.87 -23.51
N GLU A 572 42.48 18.59 -23.37
CA GLU A 572 41.40 17.94 -24.13
C GLU A 572 40.05 18.59 -23.78
N SER A 573 39.21 18.80 -24.80
CA SER A 573 37.86 19.31 -24.66
C SER A 573 36.93 18.34 -23.90
N TYR A 574 35.72 18.81 -23.60
CA TYR A 574 34.63 18.00 -23.04
C TYR A 574 34.16 16.89 -24.00
N ARG A 575 34.44 17.03 -25.30
CA ARG A 575 34.26 16.00 -26.32
C ARG A 575 35.51 15.81 -27.18
N SER A 576 35.77 14.59 -27.60
CA SER A 576 36.95 14.26 -28.41
C SER A 576 36.93 14.86 -29.82
N ASP A 577 35.75 15.07 -30.40
CA ASP A 577 35.58 15.68 -31.72
C ASP A 577 35.67 17.21 -31.70
N PHE A 578 35.56 17.82 -30.51
CA PHE A 578 35.77 19.24 -30.26
C PHE A 578 37.24 19.59 -29.95
N GLY A 579 38.16 18.62 -29.99
CA GLY A 579 39.59 18.91 -29.92
C GLY A 579 40.06 19.39 -28.54
N LYS A 580 40.38 20.68 -28.42
CA LYS A 580 41.07 21.26 -27.28
C LYS A 580 40.32 22.42 -26.64
N ALA A 581 40.33 22.42 -25.31
CA ALA A 581 39.89 23.54 -24.50
C ALA A 581 41.08 24.39 -24.04
N VAL A 582 40.84 25.66 -23.70
CA VAL A 582 41.82 26.48 -22.99
C VAL A 582 41.78 26.18 -21.49
N THR A 583 42.94 26.06 -20.87
CA THR A 583 43.11 25.97 -19.42
C THR A 583 43.63 27.30 -18.89
N ILE A 584 42.93 27.89 -17.92
CA ILE A 584 43.37 29.10 -17.20
C ILE A 584 43.68 28.73 -15.75
N GLY A 585 44.88 29.09 -15.28
CA GLY A 585 45.31 28.86 -13.91
C GLY A 585 44.51 29.65 -12.86
N GLY A 586 44.66 29.28 -11.58
CA GLY A 586 43.87 29.85 -10.47
C GLY A 586 44.56 31.00 -9.72
N SER A 587 45.42 31.76 -10.38
CA SER A 587 46.13 32.90 -9.79
C SER A 587 45.68 34.22 -10.42
N GLY A 588 45.75 35.34 -9.68
CA GLY A 588 45.41 36.67 -10.19
C GLY A 588 46.28 37.18 -11.36
N ASN A 589 47.31 36.43 -11.78
CA ASN A 589 48.09 36.72 -12.98
C ASN A 589 47.70 35.84 -14.18
N ASP A 590 46.84 34.84 -13.98
CA ASP A 590 46.46 33.85 -14.98
C ASP A 590 45.12 34.27 -15.59
N TYR A 591 45.16 34.86 -16.79
CA TYR A 591 43.94 35.33 -17.45
C TYR A 591 44.12 35.48 -18.96
N VAL A 592 42.99 35.56 -19.68
CA VAL A 592 42.95 35.88 -21.11
C VAL A 592 42.25 37.22 -21.30
N ASP A 593 42.89 38.12 -22.05
CA ASP A 593 42.37 39.45 -22.37
C ASP A 593 41.81 39.49 -23.79
N LEU A 594 40.48 39.58 -23.90
CA LEU A 594 39.75 39.66 -25.18
C LEU A 594 39.70 41.09 -25.74
N GLY A 595 40.23 42.07 -25.00
CA GLY A 595 40.26 43.49 -25.32
C GLY A 595 38.97 44.24 -25.01
N ASN A 596 39.03 45.57 -25.11
CA ASN A 596 37.86 46.46 -25.06
C ASN A 596 37.34 46.66 -26.49
N ARG A 597 36.17 46.09 -26.78
CA ARG A 597 35.51 46.09 -28.09
C ARG A 597 34.12 46.74 -27.96
N GLU A 598 33.62 47.34 -29.05
CA GLU A 598 32.32 48.03 -29.05
C GLU A 598 31.14 47.07 -28.81
N GLU A 599 31.35 45.82 -29.20
CA GLU A 599 30.46 44.69 -29.04
C GLU A 599 30.21 44.37 -27.55
N TRP A 600 31.17 44.65 -26.66
CA TRP A 600 31.02 44.48 -25.20
C TRP A 600 30.24 45.61 -24.53
N ASN A 601 30.09 46.75 -25.21
CA ASN A 601 29.39 47.91 -24.68
C ASN A 601 27.89 47.74 -24.84
N LEU A 602 27.26 47.20 -23.80
CA LEU A 602 25.83 46.89 -23.79
C LEU A 602 24.92 48.12 -23.68
N GLY A 603 25.47 49.28 -23.32
CA GLY A 603 24.72 50.53 -23.27
C GLY A 603 23.43 50.41 -22.45
N VAL A 604 22.37 51.04 -22.96
CA VAL A 604 21.02 51.02 -22.35
C VAL A 604 20.08 50.02 -23.01
N ASP A 605 20.43 49.49 -24.18
CA ASP A 605 19.48 48.87 -25.12
C ASP A 605 20.01 47.66 -25.88
N LYS A 606 21.26 47.23 -25.68
CA LYS A 606 21.77 46.03 -26.36
C LYS A 606 21.44 44.76 -25.58
N ASP A 607 20.96 43.78 -26.34
CA ASP A 607 20.81 42.40 -25.91
C ASP A 607 22.14 41.65 -25.99
N LEU A 608 22.23 40.55 -25.24
CA LEU A 608 23.40 39.68 -25.26
C LEU A 608 23.02 38.24 -24.90
N THR A 609 23.64 37.27 -25.58
CA THR A 609 23.79 35.91 -25.06
C THR A 609 25.29 35.58 -24.97
N ILE A 610 25.71 34.95 -23.88
CA ILE A 610 27.05 34.38 -23.70
C ILE A 610 26.87 32.89 -23.45
N ASN A 611 27.52 32.04 -24.24
CA ASN A 611 27.54 30.60 -24.08
C ASN A 611 28.99 30.12 -23.99
N PHE A 612 29.27 29.14 -23.11
CA PHE A 612 30.53 28.40 -23.10
C PHE A 612 30.40 27.10 -22.32
N TRP A 613 31.26 26.14 -22.66
CA TRP A 613 31.52 24.98 -21.82
C TRP A 613 32.64 25.31 -20.83
N THR A 614 32.50 24.91 -19.56
CA THR A 614 33.57 25.08 -18.57
C THR A 614 33.65 23.94 -17.58
N LYS A 615 34.87 23.67 -17.13
CA LYS A 615 35.16 22.79 -15.99
C LYS A 615 35.99 23.56 -14.97
N VAL A 616 35.40 23.87 -13.81
CA VAL A 616 36.13 24.57 -12.74
C VAL A 616 37.04 23.59 -12.01
N ASN A 617 38.34 23.85 -12.09
CA ASN A 617 39.39 23.00 -11.51
C ASN A 617 39.75 23.43 -10.09
N SER A 618 39.73 24.74 -9.80
CA SER A 618 40.02 25.28 -8.48
C SER A 618 39.24 26.57 -8.22
N CYS A 619 38.81 26.78 -6.98
CA CYS A 619 38.12 27.98 -6.54
C CYS A 619 38.41 28.18 -5.05
N ASN A 620 39.15 29.26 -4.72
CA ASN A 620 39.66 29.52 -3.37
C ASN A 620 39.29 30.94 -2.91
N GLY A 621 37.98 31.21 -2.85
CA GLY A 621 37.42 32.54 -2.60
C GLY A 621 37.00 33.22 -3.90
N TYR A 622 36.68 34.51 -3.83
CA TYR A 622 36.13 35.25 -4.97
C TYR A 622 37.05 35.20 -6.20
N GLY A 623 36.52 34.64 -7.29
CA GLY A 623 37.17 34.51 -8.58
C GLY A 623 36.20 34.85 -9.71
N SER A 624 36.66 35.48 -10.79
CA SER A 624 35.82 35.80 -11.95
C SER A 624 36.11 34.84 -13.12
N ILE A 625 35.08 34.22 -13.69
CA ILE A 625 35.20 33.38 -14.88
C ILE A 625 35.30 34.28 -16.12
N LEU A 626 34.36 35.22 -16.26
CA LEU A 626 34.26 36.15 -17.38
C LEU A 626 33.73 37.50 -16.88
N SER A 627 34.41 38.59 -17.23
CA SER A 627 33.98 39.92 -16.81
C SER A 627 34.50 41.06 -17.68
N ASN A 628 33.67 42.09 -17.85
CA ASN A 628 34.09 43.43 -18.28
C ASN A 628 33.76 44.50 -17.22
N LYS A 629 33.67 44.11 -15.95
CA LYS A 629 33.21 44.92 -14.83
C LYS A 629 34.33 45.06 -13.81
N ASN A 630 34.45 46.21 -13.19
CA ASN A 630 35.24 46.31 -11.96
C ASN A 630 34.39 45.82 -10.79
N TRP A 631 34.65 44.61 -10.33
CA TRP A 631 33.79 43.90 -9.38
C TRP A 631 34.04 44.26 -7.91
N THR A 632 34.85 45.29 -7.65
CA THR A 632 35.01 45.86 -6.29
C THR A 632 33.65 46.18 -5.64
N ASN A 633 32.65 46.53 -6.44
CA ASN A 633 31.25 46.61 -6.00
C ASN A 633 30.32 46.04 -7.07
N TRP A 634 29.29 45.32 -6.61
CA TRP A 634 28.34 44.58 -7.45
C TRP A 634 27.47 45.45 -8.37
N TYR A 635 27.21 46.70 -8.03
CA TYR A 635 26.40 47.63 -8.84
C TYR A 635 27.19 48.40 -9.92
N ARG A 636 28.51 48.20 -10.00
CA ARG A 636 29.34 48.90 -11.00
C ARG A 636 28.99 48.53 -12.43
N LYS A 637 29.27 49.41 -13.38
CA LYS A 637 28.97 49.18 -14.81
C LYS A 637 29.60 47.89 -15.35
N GLY A 638 28.80 47.12 -16.08
CA GLY A 638 29.23 45.93 -16.82
C GLY A 638 28.77 44.61 -16.21
N ILE A 639 29.32 43.52 -16.74
CA ILE A 639 28.97 42.14 -16.41
C ILE A 639 30.10 41.41 -15.68
N ASN A 640 29.75 40.53 -14.76
CA ASN A 640 30.68 39.58 -14.14
C ASN A 640 29.96 38.26 -13.89
N ILE A 641 30.61 37.15 -14.25
CA ILE A 641 30.18 35.77 -13.96
C ILE A 641 31.22 35.16 -13.03
N ALA A 642 30.80 34.74 -11.84
CA ALA A 642 31.68 34.22 -10.79
C ALA A 642 30.97 33.20 -9.88
N PRO A 643 31.66 32.30 -9.17
CA PRO A 643 31.13 31.63 -7.98
C PRO A 643 30.84 32.61 -6.83
N GLU A 644 29.90 32.25 -5.95
CA GLU A 644 29.69 32.96 -4.67
C GLU A 644 30.84 32.61 -3.70
N GLY A 645 31.91 33.41 -3.73
CA GLY A 645 33.11 33.14 -2.96
C GLY A 645 33.75 31.82 -3.42
N SER A 646 33.73 30.80 -2.57
CA SER A 646 34.22 29.45 -2.88
C SER A 646 33.10 28.43 -3.17
N ASN A 647 31.85 28.87 -3.18
CA ASN A 647 30.69 28.00 -3.37
C ASN A 647 30.45 27.77 -4.87
N THR A 648 30.72 26.55 -5.32
CA THR A 648 30.53 26.10 -6.71
C THR A 648 29.19 25.39 -6.96
N GLU A 649 28.20 25.66 -6.10
CA GLU A 649 26.77 25.33 -6.31
C GLU A 649 25.94 26.61 -6.52
N LYS A 650 26.60 27.76 -6.71
CA LYS A 650 25.97 29.07 -6.93
C LYS A 650 26.78 29.92 -7.91
N ILE A 651 26.07 30.49 -8.89
CA ILE A 651 26.66 31.42 -9.86
C ILE A 651 26.17 32.85 -9.64
N GLU A 652 27.12 33.77 -9.51
CA GLU A 652 26.96 35.21 -9.48
C GLU A 652 27.09 35.80 -10.88
N PHE A 653 25.98 35.80 -11.64
CA PHE A 653 25.83 36.63 -12.83
C PHE A 653 25.37 38.03 -12.41
N THR A 654 26.29 39.00 -12.39
CA THR A 654 26.04 40.35 -11.90
C THR A 654 26.04 41.37 -13.02
N LEU A 655 25.02 42.23 -13.02
CA LEU A 655 24.84 43.35 -13.94
C LEU A 655 24.77 44.65 -13.13
N GLY A 656 25.26 45.76 -13.68
CA GLY A 656 25.16 47.05 -13.00
C GLY A 656 25.38 48.24 -13.92
N ASP A 657 24.99 49.41 -13.44
CA ASP A 657 25.03 50.69 -14.18
C ASP A 657 25.72 51.85 -13.40
N ASP A 658 26.44 51.53 -12.31
CA ASP A 658 27.02 52.43 -11.28
C ASP A 658 26.01 53.06 -10.30
N ALA A 659 24.71 52.97 -10.54
CA ALA A 659 23.65 53.40 -9.61
C ALA A 659 22.90 52.21 -9.01
N ASN A 660 22.58 51.23 -9.83
CA ASN A 660 21.83 50.03 -9.56
C ASN A 660 22.65 48.81 -9.96
N GLY A 661 22.40 47.70 -9.28
CA GLY A 661 22.98 46.40 -9.60
C GLY A 661 21.94 45.32 -9.45
N VAL A 662 22.19 44.17 -10.05
CA VAL A 662 21.35 43.00 -9.88
C VAL A 662 22.19 41.73 -9.97
N TYR A 663 21.78 40.76 -9.16
CA TYR A 663 22.26 39.39 -9.21
C TYR A 663 21.21 38.56 -9.96
N ALA A 664 21.51 38.18 -11.19
CA ALA A 664 20.76 37.15 -11.90
C ALA A 664 21.20 35.74 -11.45
N THR A 665 21.30 35.58 -10.13
CA THR A 665 21.88 34.43 -9.42
C THR A 665 20.86 33.37 -9.05
N GLY A 666 21.22 32.10 -9.25
CA GLY A 666 20.49 30.92 -8.83
C GLY A 666 21.42 29.88 -8.19
N GLN A 667 20.82 28.95 -7.44
CA GLN A 667 21.50 27.71 -7.03
C GLN A 667 21.54 26.80 -8.26
N VAL A 668 22.72 26.26 -8.56
CA VAL A 668 22.98 25.40 -9.72
C VAL A 668 23.64 24.10 -9.26
N PRO A 669 23.69 23.05 -10.10
CA PRO A 669 24.47 21.87 -9.82
C PRO A 669 25.94 22.20 -9.53
N GLN A 670 26.58 21.37 -8.73
CA GLN A 670 28.00 21.48 -8.41
C GLN A 670 28.84 21.40 -9.71
N TYR A 671 29.47 22.52 -10.10
CA TYR A 671 30.22 22.61 -11.37
C TYR A 671 31.75 22.53 -11.22
N LYS A 672 32.24 22.14 -10.04
CA LYS A 672 33.67 21.87 -9.81
C LYS A 672 34.02 20.43 -10.17
N GLY A 673 35.01 20.26 -11.04
CA GLY A 673 35.57 18.96 -11.43
C GLY A 673 34.87 18.27 -12.61
N SER A 674 33.75 18.81 -13.09
CA SER A 674 32.99 18.31 -14.24
C SER A 674 32.75 19.42 -15.27
N TRP A 675 32.56 19.04 -16.53
CA TRP A 675 32.20 19.95 -17.62
C TRP A 675 30.72 20.31 -17.56
N HIS A 676 30.40 21.59 -17.75
CA HIS A 676 29.04 22.10 -17.82
C HIS A 676 28.92 23.18 -18.90
N MET A 677 27.76 23.26 -19.55
CA MET A 677 27.44 24.34 -20.47
C MET A 677 26.77 25.46 -19.69
N MET A 678 27.37 26.65 -19.70
CA MET A 678 26.80 27.84 -19.05
C MET A 678 26.32 28.83 -20.10
N THR A 679 25.06 29.26 -19.98
CA THR A 679 24.49 30.26 -20.87
C THR A 679 23.86 31.40 -20.09
N PHE A 680 24.17 32.64 -20.46
CA PHE A 680 23.67 33.84 -19.82
C PHE A 680 23.04 34.76 -20.85
N THR A 681 21.78 35.16 -20.64
CA THR A 681 21.08 36.06 -21.56
C THR A 681 20.71 37.38 -20.90
N ILE A 682 20.73 38.45 -21.69
CA ILE A 682 20.27 39.79 -21.36
C ILE A 682 19.29 40.19 -22.47
N ASP A 683 18.04 40.37 -22.08
CA ASP A 683 16.95 40.76 -22.96
C ASP A 683 16.41 42.13 -22.51
N ARG A 684 16.87 43.18 -23.19
CA ARG A 684 16.45 44.57 -22.99
C ARG A 684 15.05 44.82 -23.54
N THR A 685 14.55 44.00 -24.44
CA THR A 685 13.16 44.13 -24.91
C THR A 685 12.19 43.74 -23.79
N ASN A 686 12.44 42.60 -23.16
CA ASN A 686 11.59 42.07 -22.08
C ASN A 686 12.05 42.49 -20.68
N GLN A 687 13.18 43.22 -20.58
CA GLN A 687 13.76 43.71 -19.33
C GLN A 687 14.08 42.58 -18.33
N VAL A 688 14.69 41.50 -18.82
CA VAL A 688 15.10 40.35 -18.01
C VAL A 688 16.52 39.89 -18.33
N ALA A 689 17.18 39.33 -17.33
CA ALA A 689 18.41 38.57 -17.48
C ALA A 689 18.21 37.14 -16.96
N ARG A 690 18.80 36.16 -17.65
CA ARG A 690 18.63 34.74 -17.34
C ARG A 690 19.95 34.00 -17.25
N THR A 691 19.97 33.00 -16.39
CA THR A 691 21.08 32.08 -16.18
C THR A 691 20.60 30.66 -16.45
N TYR A 692 21.26 29.99 -17.39
CA TYR A 692 21.04 28.60 -17.76
C TYR A 692 22.30 27.77 -17.46
N MET A 693 22.09 26.52 -17.10
CA MET A 693 23.14 25.51 -16.93
C MET A 693 22.66 24.24 -17.61
N ASP A 694 23.49 23.65 -18.46
CA ASP A 694 23.22 22.39 -19.16
C ASP A 694 21.86 22.43 -19.90
N GLY A 695 21.57 23.56 -20.56
CA GLY A 695 20.33 23.79 -21.29
C GLY A 695 19.12 24.18 -20.43
N VAL A 696 19.20 24.12 -19.09
CA VAL A 696 18.08 24.35 -18.17
C VAL A 696 18.10 25.75 -17.56
N LEU A 697 16.93 26.43 -17.52
CA LEU A 697 16.77 27.73 -16.86
C LEU A 697 16.81 27.61 -15.34
N TYR A 698 17.80 28.23 -14.70
CA TYR A 698 17.91 28.27 -13.23
C TYR A 698 17.44 29.59 -12.62
N LYS A 699 17.58 30.68 -13.36
CA LYS A 699 17.19 31.99 -12.86
C LYS A 699 16.72 32.90 -13.97
N GLU A 700 15.59 33.56 -13.76
CA GLU A 700 15.17 34.77 -14.45
C GLU A 700 15.11 35.92 -13.45
N THR A 701 15.63 37.08 -13.81
CA THR A 701 15.63 38.27 -12.96
C THR A 701 15.30 39.52 -13.76
N SER A 702 14.45 40.38 -13.21
CA SER A 702 14.17 41.69 -13.80
C SER A 702 15.41 42.57 -13.81
N ILE A 703 15.65 43.22 -14.94
CA ILE A 703 16.70 44.23 -15.12
C ILE A 703 16.11 45.62 -15.43
N ALA A 704 14.83 45.83 -15.12
CA ALA A 704 14.10 47.07 -15.40
C ALA A 704 14.72 48.33 -14.78
N GLU A 705 15.46 48.17 -13.67
CA GLU A 705 16.16 49.26 -12.98
C GLU A 705 17.60 49.46 -13.47
N ILE A 706 18.11 48.57 -14.34
CA ILE A 706 19.48 48.63 -14.84
C ILE A 706 19.54 49.45 -16.12
N GLY A 707 20.13 50.64 -16.02
CA GLY A 707 20.39 51.55 -17.12
C GLY A 707 21.67 51.22 -17.91
N ASP A 708 22.51 52.24 -18.12
CA ASP A 708 23.68 52.17 -18.99
C ASP A 708 24.81 51.32 -18.39
N MET A 709 25.11 50.18 -19.02
CA MET A 709 26.14 49.24 -18.57
C MET A 709 27.50 49.39 -19.28
N THR A 710 27.74 50.52 -19.96
CA THR A 710 29.00 50.80 -20.65
C THR A 710 30.17 50.94 -19.66
N SER A 711 30.97 49.88 -19.46
CA SER A 711 32.07 49.88 -18.47
C SER A 711 33.36 50.51 -18.96
N ASN A 712 33.61 50.48 -20.27
CA ASN A 712 34.89 50.85 -20.92
C ASN A 712 36.11 49.99 -20.50
N LEU A 713 35.87 48.83 -19.89
CA LEU A 713 36.92 47.87 -19.52
C LEU A 713 37.06 46.78 -20.58
N ASN A 714 38.20 46.09 -20.57
CA ASN A 714 38.39 44.91 -21.41
C ASN A 714 37.48 43.77 -20.91
N MET A 715 37.07 42.89 -21.82
CA MET A 715 36.48 41.61 -21.44
C MET A 715 37.61 40.63 -21.11
N LEU A 716 37.64 40.13 -19.88
CA LEU A 716 38.70 39.26 -19.36
C LEU A 716 38.11 37.91 -18.93
N LEU A 717 38.90 36.84 -19.11
CA LEU A 717 38.62 35.50 -18.59
C LEU A 717 39.59 35.18 -17.45
N GLY A 718 39.11 34.72 -16.29
CA GLY A 718 39.94 34.37 -15.13
C GLY A 718 40.16 35.48 -14.10
N VAL A 719 39.86 36.74 -14.45
CA VAL A 719 39.91 37.92 -13.56
C VAL A 719 38.76 38.88 -13.89
N ASP A 720 38.42 39.77 -12.95
CA ASP A 720 37.46 40.84 -13.23
C ASP A 720 38.04 41.84 -14.24
N GLY A 721 37.21 42.71 -14.84
CA GLY A 721 37.66 43.72 -15.82
C GLY A 721 38.67 44.74 -15.28
N GLY A 722 38.97 44.73 -13.97
CA GLY A 722 40.04 45.51 -13.34
C GLY A 722 41.37 44.74 -13.15
N GLY A 723 41.42 43.46 -13.51
CA GLY A 723 42.57 42.58 -13.30
C GLY A 723 42.70 42.04 -11.86
N ALA A 724 41.62 42.06 -11.08
CA ALA A 724 41.55 41.51 -9.73
C ALA A 724 40.68 40.22 -9.71
N TYR A 725 40.50 39.61 -8.53
CA TYR A 725 39.62 38.45 -8.35
C TYR A 725 39.97 37.24 -9.24
N GLY A 726 41.23 36.83 -9.29
CA GLY A 726 41.67 35.63 -10.03
C GLY A 726 41.91 34.39 -9.17
N ASN A 727 41.06 34.15 -8.16
CA ASN A 727 41.18 32.96 -7.30
C ASN A 727 40.39 31.75 -7.85
N ILE A 728 40.26 31.65 -9.17
CA ILE A 728 39.53 30.59 -9.88
C ILE A 728 40.35 30.11 -11.06
N GLY A 729 40.51 28.80 -11.19
CA GLY A 729 41.14 28.15 -12.34
C GLY A 729 40.18 27.17 -12.97
N PHE A 730 40.09 27.16 -14.29
CA PHE A 730 39.10 26.42 -15.05
C PHE A 730 39.60 26.08 -16.45
N ASP A 731 38.99 25.06 -17.04
CA ASP A 731 39.04 24.81 -18.47
C ASP A 731 37.79 25.42 -19.12
N MET A 732 37.93 25.95 -20.33
CA MET A 732 36.83 26.56 -21.09
C MET A 732 36.91 26.15 -22.55
N ASP A 733 35.75 25.91 -23.13
CA ASP A 733 35.61 25.62 -24.55
C ASP A 733 34.36 26.28 -25.15
N GLU A 734 34.34 26.45 -26.47
CA GLU A 734 33.20 26.97 -27.25
C GLU A 734 32.62 28.29 -26.67
N LEU A 735 33.47 29.31 -26.49
CA LEU A 735 33.01 30.63 -26.03
C LEU A 735 32.37 31.40 -27.18
N GLU A 736 31.05 31.53 -27.13
CA GLU A 736 30.24 32.13 -28.19
C GLU A 736 29.37 33.26 -27.65
N MET A 737 29.16 34.31 -28.45
CA MET A 737 28.27 35.41 -28.08
C MET A 737 27.39 35.89 -29.22
N TRP A 738 26.13 36.20 -28.88
CA TRP A 738 25.11 36.73 -29.79
C TRP A 738 24.63 38.10 -29.33
N ASN A 739 24.34 38.98 -30.28
CA ASN A 739 23.76 40.30 -30.03
C ASN A 739 22.22 40.28 -29.92
N ARG A 740 21.68 39.11 -29.56
CA ARG A 740 20.27 38.84 -29.31
C ARG A 740 20.16 37.87 -28.13
N PRO A 741 19.03 37.84 -27.41
CA PRO A 741 18.76 36.75 -26.48
C PRO A 741 18.42 35.50 -27.31
N LEU A 742 19.14 34.40 -27.07
CA LEU A 742 18.73 33.08 -27.56
C LEU A 742 17.45 32.65 -26.83
N SER A 743 16.58 31.92 -27.52
CA SER A 743 15.38 31.37 -26.90
C SER A 743 15.77 30.23 -25.93
N GLU A 744 14.94 29.95 -24.93
CA GLU A 744 15.16 28.80 -24.04
C GLU A 744 15.20 27.48 -24.81
N GLU A 745 14.35 27.34 -25.84
CA GLU A 745 14.35 26.20 -26.75
C GLU A 745 15.68 26.10 -27.52
N ASP A 746 16.18 27.19 -28.09
CA ASP A 746 17.45 27.22 -28.83
C ASP A 746 18.63 26.77 -27.94
N ILE A 747 18.68 27.28 -26.70
CA ILE A 747 19.74 26.96 -25.73
C ILE A 747 19.68 25.48 -25.35
N GLN A 748 18.48 24.95 -25.14
CA GLN A 748 18.28 23.54 -24.83
C GLN A 748 18.64 22.65 -26.03
N THR A 749 18.24 22.99 -27.25
CA THR A 749 18.69 22.30 -28.48
C THR A 749 20.20 22.29 -28.58
N TYR A 750 20.83 23.44 -28.29
CA TYR A 750 22.27 23.60 -28.37
C TYR A 750 22.97 22.65 -27.42
N TYR A 751 22.52 22.56 -26.16
CA TYR A 751 23.03 21.59 -25.20
C TYR A 751 22.85 20.15 -25.68
N ASN A 752 21.68 19.78 -26.21
CA ASN A 752 21.43 18.41 -26.65
C ASN A 752 22.32 17.97 -27.82
N VAL A 753 22.61 18.89 -28.74
CA VAL A 753 23.41 18.61 -29.94
C VAL A 753 24.91 18.66 -29.64
N THR A 754 25.34 19.60 -28.81
CA THR A 754 26.77 19.82 -28.51
C THR A 754 27.25 19.08 -27.28
N GLY A 755 26.38 18.75 -26.33
CA GLY A 755 26.73 18.11 -25.07
C GLY A 755 26.94 16.59 -25.13
N ASP A 756 27.11 15.99 -23.94
CA ASP A 756 27.26 14.55 -23.76
C ASP A 756 25.89 13.88 -23.55
N SER A 757 25.43 13.11 -24.54
CA SER A 757 24.17 12.36 -24.47
C SER A 757 24.30 10.95 -23.87
N SER A 758 25.45 10.60 -23.29
CA SER A 758 25.73 9.22 -22.82
C SER A 758 24.71 8.70 -21.81
N ALA A 759 24.32 9.52 -20.83
CA ALA A 759 23.33 9.14 -19.82
C ALA A 759 21.95 8.85 -20.45
N LEU A 760 21.53 9.72 -21.38
CA LEU A 760 20.26 9.57 -22.09
C LEU A 760 20.24 8.30 -22.97
N VAL A 761 21.31 8.03 -23.71
CA VAL A 761 21.42 6.83 -24.55
C VAL A 761 21.36 5.57 -23.70
N GLN A 762 22.01 5.55 -22.53
CA GLN A 762 21.96 4.41 -21.61
C GLN A 762 20.54 4.14 -21.12
N GLU A 763 19.78 5.19 -20.81
CA GLU A 763 18.39 5.09 -20.42
C GLU A 763 17.50 4.56 -21.56
N ALA A 764 17.74 5.01 -22.79
CA ALA A 764 17.04 4.54 -23.98
C ALA A 764 17.36 3.06 -24.29
N ILE A 765 18.62 2.65 -24.14
CA ILE A 765 19.03 1.24 -24.25
C ILE A 765 18.27 0.40 -23.24
N PHE A 766 18.21 0.84 -21.99
CA PHE A 766 17.51 0.11 -20.95
C PHE A 766 16.03 -0.07 -21.28
N TYR A 767 15.36 1.01 -21.69
CA TYR A 767 13.96 0.92 -22.11
C TYR A 767 13.76 -0.12 -23.21
N ALA A 768 14.61 -0.08 -24.23
CA ALA A 768 14.56 -0.99 -25.36
C ALA A 768 14.80 -2.44 -24.94
N GLU A 769 15.75 -2.70 -24.02
CA GLU A 769 15.99 -4.04 -23.47
C GLU A 769 14.83 -4.54 -22.61
N TYR A 770 14.22 -3.66 -21.81
CA TYR A 770 12.99 -3.97 -21.07
C TYR A 770 11.84 -4.33 -22.01
N LEU A 771 11.65 -3.55 -23.08
CA LEU A 771 10.64 -3.82 -24.10
C LEU A 771 10.91 -5.16 -24.80
N LEU A 772 12.17 -5.47 -25.12
CA LEU A 772 12.57 -6.77 -25.67
C LEU A 772 12.29 -7.93 -24.71
N GLN A 773 12.53 -7.75 -23.41
CA GLN A 773 12.17 -8.76 -22.40
C GLN A 773 10.66 -8.95 -22.32
N LYS A 774 9.87 -7.87 -22.33
CA LYS A 774 8.40 -7.94 -22.36
C LYS A 774 7.90 -8.71 -23.59
N ILE A 775 8.53 -8.51 -24.75
CA ILE A 775 8.25 -9.27 -25.98
C ILE A 775 8.57 -10.75 -25.82
N GLU A 776 9.69 -11.08 -25.17
CA GLU A 776 10.12 -12.47 -24.93
C GLU A 776 9.19 -13.19 -23.93
N ASP A 777 8.81 -12.52 -22.85
CA ASP A 777 7.90 -13.06 -21.82
C ASP A 777 6.49 -13.26 -22.37
N ASN A 778 6.07 -12.39 -23.30
CA ASN A 778 4.79 -12.42 -24.02
C ASN A 778 3.57 -12.65 -23.11
N GLU A 779 3.51 -11.95 -21.98
CA GLU A 779 2.40 -12.06 -21.01
C GLU A 779 1.04 -11.64 -21.61
N ASP A 780 1.07 -10.74 -22.61
CA ASP A 780 -0.12 -10.20 -23.27
C ASP A 780 -0.64 -11.10 -24.42
N GLU A 781 0.00 -12.26 -24.66
CA GLU A 781 -0.26 -13.22 -25.74
C GLU A 781 -0.30 -12.56 -27.14
N GLN A 782 0.45 -11.47 -27.32
CA GLN A 782 0.55 -10.73 -28.57
C GLN A 782 1.55 -11.42 -29.51
N ILE A 783 1.28 -11.35 -30.81
CA ILE A 783 2.23 -11.70 -31.85
C ILE A 783 3.00 -10.42 -32.20
N TYR A 784 4.29 -10.41 -31.88
CA TYR A 784 5.20 -9.31 -32.21
C TYR A 784 5.84 -9.54 -33.59
N ASP A 785 5.97 -8.47 -34.39
CA ASP A 785 6.63 -8.51 -35.70
C ASP A 785 8.13 -8.81 -35.53
N GLU A 786 8.58 -9.92 -36.14
CA GLU A 786 9.95 -10.40 -36.01
C GLU A 786 10.98 -9.40 -36.58
N VAL A 787 10.63 -8.66 -37.64
CA VAL A 787 11.53 -7.68 -38.27
C VAL A 787 11.66 -6.45 -37.38
N LEU A 788 10.56 -5.92 -36.85
CA LEU A 788 10.60 -4.79 -35.92
C LEU A 788 11.36 -5.15 -34.64
N THR A 789 11.14 -6.35 -34.11
CA THR A 789 11.85 -6.87 -32.94
C THR A 789 13.34 -7.02 -33.21
N GLN A 790 13.74 -7.50 -34.40
CA GLN A 790 15.15 -7.61 -34.78
C GLN A 790 15.80 -6.24 -34.98
N ASN A 791 15.10 -5.27 -35.60
CA ASN A 791 15.61 -3.91 -35.75
C ASN A 791 15.87 -3.26 -34.38
N LEU A 792 14.97 -3.47 -33.40
CA LEU A 792 15.17 -2.98 -32.04
C LEU A 792 16.41 -3.60 -31.37
N LYS A 793 16.64 -4.91 -31.56
CA LYS A 793 17.87 -5.57 -31.07
C LYS A 793 19.13 -4.99 -31.70
N ASP A 794 19.10 -4.76 -33.01
CA ASP A 794 20.24 -4.19 -33.73
C ASP A 794 20.51 -2.74 -33.28
N ALA A 795 19.46 -1.93 -33.09
CA ALA A 795 19.57 -0.56 -32.56
C ALA A 795 20.14 -0.53 -31.13
N VAL A 796 19.74 -1.47 -30.27
CA VAL A 796 20.33 -1.65 -28.93
C VAL A 796 21.83 -1.94 -29.01
N GLU A 797 22.25 -2.86 -29.87
CA GLU A 797 23.68 -3.18 -30.02
C GLU A 797 24.48 -2.03 -30.65
N ASN A 798 23.91 -1.29 -31.60
CA ASN A 798 24.51 -0.07 -32.16
C ASN A 798 24.71 0.98 -31.06
N ALA A 799 23.68 1.22 -30.25
CA ALA A 799 23.74 2.20 -29.17
C ALA A 799 24.74 1.81 -28.08
N LYS A 800 24.88 0.53 -27.72
CA LYS A 800 25.93 0.05 -26.81
C LYS A 800 27.35 0.26 -27.32
N GLN A 801 27.53 0.33 -28.64
CA GLN A 801 28.81 0.55 -29.30
C GLN A 801 29.03 2.03 -29.69
N SER A 802 28.07 2.90 -29.42
CA SER A 802 28.16 4.32 -29.72
C SER A 802 29.26 5.01 -28.90
N THR A 803 29.87 6.03 -29.49
CA THR A 803 30.80 6.95 -28.86
C THR A 803 30.11 8.29 -28.64
N VAL A 804 30.68 9.16 -27.81
CA VAL A 804 30.10 10.49 -27.54
C VAL A 804 29.75 11.23 -28.85
N ASP A 805 30.59 11.09 -29.89
CA ASP A 805 30.41 11.67 -31.22
C ASP A 805 29.15 11.22 -31.99
N ASN A 806 28.59 10.04 -31.71
CA ASN A 806 27.41 9.51 -32.43
C ASN A 806 26.27 9.05 -31.50
N MET A 807 26.37 9.33 -30.21
CA MET A 807 25.40 8.94 -29.19
C MET A 807 24.01 9.51 -29.46
N LEU A 808 23.88 10.80 -29.82
CA LEU A 808 22.58 11.38 -30.18
C LEU A 808 21.92 10.65 -31.36
N GLN A 809 22.72 10.24 -32.36
CA GLN A 809 22.20 9.50 -33.50
C GLN A 809 21.75 8.09 -33.12
N ALA A 810 22.47 7.42 -32.22
CA ALA A 810 22.09 6.11 -31.69
C ALA A 810 20.80 6.18 -30.84
N TYR A 811 20.64 7.25 -30.04
CA TYR A 811 19.38 7.54 -29.33
C TYR A 811 18.21 7.69 -30.31
N LEU A 812 18.37 8.46 -31.38
CA LEU A 812 17.32 8.66 -32.38
C LEU A 812 16.94 7.36 -33.10
N GLU A 813 17.91 6.51 -33.42
CA GLU A 813 17.67 5.18 -34.01
C GLU A 813 16.90 4.26 -33.04
N LEU A 814 17.29 4.26 -31.76
CA LEU A 814 16.57 3.54 -30.72
C LEU A 814 15.13 4.01 -30.59
N LYS A 815 14.92 5.33 -30.51
CA LYS A 815 13.59 5.94 -30.40
C LYS A 815 12.69 5.49 -31.55
N GLU A 816 13.19 5.59 -32.78
CA GLU A 816 12.43 5.17 -33.97
C GLU A 816 12.07 3.67 -33.92
N CYS A 817 13.01 2.81 -33.48
CA CYS A 817 12.75 1.37 -33.38
C CYS A 817 11.75 1.04 -32.27
N VAL A 818 11.87 1.68 -31.10
CA VAL A 818 10.92 1.55 -29.99
C VAL A 818 9.53 1.97 -30.43
N GLU A 819 9.38 3.17 -31.00
CA GLU A 819 8.08 3.68 -31.47
C GLU A 819 7.42 2.73 -32.47
N LYS A 820 8.19 2.12 -33.39
CA LYS A 820 7.64 1.15 -34.36
C LYS A 820 7.16 -0.13 -33.68
N VAL A 821 7.91 -0.64 -32.70
CA VAL A 821 7.54 -1.83 -31.94
C VAL A 821 6.30 -1.56 -31.09
N GLU A 822 6.20 -0.43 -30.43
CA GLU A 822 5.04 -0.09 -29.60
C GLU A 822 3.77 0.18 -30.40
N ASN A 823 3.91 0.88 -31.53
CA ASN A 823 2.77 1.22 -32.40
C ASN A 823 2.38 0.10 -33.38
N GLN A 824 3.02 -1.08 -33.30
CA GLN A 824 2.66 -2.18 -34.17
C GLN A 824 1.21 -2.65 -33.91
N PRO A 825 0.46 -3.10 -34.93
CA PRO A 825 -0.90 -3.58 -34.74
C PRO A 825 -0.96 -4.75 -33.77
N VAL A 826 -1.85 -4.69 -32.78
CA VAL A 826 -2.06 -5.78 -31.83
C VAL A 826 -2.69 -6.97 -32.54
N HIS A 827 -1.90 -8.02 -32.73
CA HIS A 827 -2.34 -9.30 -33.26
C HIS A 827 -2.27 -10.38 -32.17
N ARG A 828 -3.30 -11.22 -32.08
CA ARG A 828 -3.36 -12.39 -31.20
C ARG A 828 -3.77 -13.61 -32.02
N GLU A 829 -3.41 -14.82 -31.58
CA GLU A 829 -3.97 -16.02 -32.19
C GLU A 829 -5.50 -16.06 -31.99
N LEU A 830 -6.24 -16.39 -33.04
CA LEU A 830 -7.70 -16.57 -32.96
C LEU A 830 -8.03 -17.80 -32.09
N SER A 831 -8.82 -17.61 -31.05
CA SER A 831 -9.23 -18.69 -30.14
C SER A 831 -10.56 -19.30 -30.57
N THR A 832 -10.54 -20.55 -31.01
CA THR A 832 -11.73 -21.33 -31.39
C THR A 832 -12.28 -22.22 -30.28
N ALA A 833 -11.64 -22.26 -29.10
CA ALA A 833 -11.92 -23.27 -28.07
C ALA A 833 -13.39 -23.27 -27.60
N VAL A 834 -14.01 -22.09 -27.42
CA VAL A 834 -15.41 -21.98 -27.00
C VAL A 834 -16.36 -22.33 -28.14
N LEU A 835 -16.03 -21.93 -29.37
CA LEU A 835 -16.80 -22.28 -30.57
C LEU A 835 -16.78 -23.79 -30.83
N GLU A 836 -15.62 -24.45 -30.70
CA GLU A 836 -15.49 -25.91 -30.77
C GLU A 836 -16.36 -26.61 -29.74
N TYR A 837 -16.37 -26.12 -28.51
CA TYR A 837 -17.20 -26.69 -27.45
C TYR A 837 -18.70 -26.50 -27.71
N ALA A 838 -19.11 -25.30 -28.14
CA ALA A 838 -20.50 -25.02 -28.50
C ALA A 838 -20.95 -25.91 -29.68
N LEU A 839 -20.10 -26.11 -30.68
CA LEU A 839 -20.35 -27.00 -31.81
C LEU A 839 -20.47 -28.47 -31.38
N GLU A 840 -19.62 -28.95 -30.46
CA GLU A 840 -19.72 -30.31 -29.94
C GLU A 840 -21.00 -30.52 -29.11
N LEU A 841 -21.40 -29.53 -28.30
CA LEU A 841 -22.67 -29.59 -27.57
C LEU A 841 -23.88 -29.59 -28.51
N ALA A 842 -23.85 -28.77 -29.56
CA ALA A 842 -24.94 -28.63 -30.51
C ALA A 842 -25.08 -29.85 -31.44
N LYS A 843 -24.01 -30.61 -31.66
CA LYS A 843 -23.98 -31.76 -32.57
C LYS A 843 -24.98 -32.88 -32.20
N ASP A 844 -25.18 -33.09 -30.90
CA ASP A 844 -26.03 -34.17 -30.37
C ASP A 844 -27.43 -33.69 -29.97
N VAL A 845 -27.83 -32.49 -30.40
CA VAL A 845 -29.13 -31.91 -30.08
C VAL A 845 -30.25 -32.54 -30.92
N GLU A 846 -31.29 -33.04 -30.24
CA GLU A 846 -32.52 -33.53 -30.88
C GLU A 846 -33.54 -32.39 -31.07
N THR A 847 -33.95 -32.15 -32.31
CA THR A 847 -34.90 -31.07 -32.70
C THR A 847 -36.26 -31.56 -33.16
N GLU A 848 -36.55 -32.87 -33.06
CA GLU A 848 -37.74 -33.50 -33.64
C GLU A 848 -39.06 -32.97 -33.01
N ASP A 849 -39.08 -32.81 -31.69
CA ASP A 849 -40.26 -32.34 -30.95
C ASP A 849 -40.26 -30.83 -30.67
N VAL A 850 -39.33 -30.07 -31.26
CA VAL A 850 -39.18 -28.62 -31.04
C VAL A 850 -40.03 -27.84 -32.03
N ILE A 851 -40.55 -26.68 -31.62
CA ILE A 851 -41.28 -25.77 -32.51
C ILE A 851 -40.47 -25.45 -33.77
N ASP A 852 -41.11 -25.42 -34.94
CA ASP A 852 -40.42 -25.35 -36.24
C ASP A 852 -39.61 -24.05 -36.42
N SER A 853 -40.12 -22.93 -35.92
CA SER A 853 -39.40 -21.64 -35.93
C SER A 853 -38.13 -21.66 -35.07
N VAL A 854 -38.17 -22.34 -33.92
CA VAL A 854 -37.02 -22.53 -33.03
C VAL A 854 -35.99 -23.47 -33.65
N LYS A 855 -36.45 -24.58 -34.25
CA LYS A 855 -35.60 -25.53 -34.96
C LYS A 855 -34.80 -24.85 -36.08
N ALA A 856 -35.48 -24.06 -36.92
CA ALA A 856 -34.85 -23.34 -38.02
C ALA A 856 -33.75 -22.38 -37.51
N ARG A 857 -34.02 -21.65 -36.43
CA ARG A 857 -33.05 -20.74 -35.80
C ARG A 857 -31.81 -21.46 -35.26
N PHE A 858 -32.00 -22.63 -34.64
CA PHE A 858 -30.90 -23.45 -34.16
C PHE A 858 -30.05 -23.99 -35.30
N GLU A 859 -30.66 -24.51 -36.37
CA GLU A 859 -29.96 -25.04 -37.54
C GLU A 859 -29.14 -23.95 -38.26
N GLU A 860 -29.68 -22.73 -38.39
CA GLU A 860 -28.96 -21.58 -38.99
C GLU A 860 -27.76 -21.16 -38.13
N ALA A 861 -27.94 -21.04 -36.82
CA ALA A 861 -26.86 -20.70 -35.89
C ALA A 861 -25.76 -21.78 -35.89
N TYR A 862 -26.14 -23.06 -35.92
CA TYR A 862 -25.20 -24.18 -36.00
C TYR A 862 -24.42 -24.19 -37.32
N LYS A 863 -25.07 -23.85 -38.44
CA LYS A 863 -24.42 -23.71 -39.73
C LYS A 863 -23.42 -22.56 -39.74
N ASN A 864 -23.81 -21.37 -39.26
CA ASN A 864 -22.93 -20.20 -39.19
C ASN A 864 -21.69 -20.47 -38.31
N ALA A 865 -21.89 -21.13 -37.17
CA ALA A 865 -20.81 -21.55 -36.27
C ALA A 865 -19.82 -22.50 -36.97
N ASN A 866 -20.30 -23.49 -37.71
CA ASN A 866 -19.44 -24.41 -38.49
C ASN A 866 -18.71 -23.69 -39.64
N ASP A 867 -19.38 -22.77 -40.34
CA ASP A 867 -18.80 -22.02 -41.44
C ASP A 867 -17.64 -21.12 -40.95
N ILE A 868 -17.85 -20.42 -39.83
CA ILE A 868 -16.81 -19.59 -39.19
C ILE A 868 -15.66 -20.46 -38.69
N TYR A 869 -15.95 -21.56 -37.99
CA TYR A 869 -14.92 -22.49 -37.53
C TYR A 869 -14.07 -23.04 -38.69
N THR A 870 -14.71 -23.44 -39.79
CA THR A 870 -14.03 -23.95 -40.99
C THR A 870 -13.15 -22.89 -41.65
N LYS A 871 -13.61 -21.64 -41.72
CA LYS A 871 -12.79 -20.53 -42.24
C LYS A 871 -11.53 -20.32 -41.40
N VAL A 872 -11.63 -20.37 -40.07
CA VAL A 872 -10.46 -20.30 -39.17
C VAL A 872 -9.48 -21.45 -39.44
N GLN A 873 -9.97 -22.69 -39.54
CA GLN A 873 -9.13 -23.87 -39.82
C GLN A 873 -8.43 -23.80 -41.19
N ASN A 874 -9.01 -23.07 -42.15
CA ASN A 874 -8.41 -22.85 -43.47
C ASN A 874 -7.48 -21.63 -43.53
N GLY A 875 -7.24 -20.94 -42.40
CA GLY A 875 -6.38 -19.77 -42.32
C GLY A 875 -6.95 -18.52 -42.99
N ASP A 876 -8.29 -18.38 -43.05
CA ASP A 876 -8.94 -17.19 -43.62
C ASP A 876 -8.72 -15.97 -42.72
N THR A 877 -7.89 -15.04 -43.19
CA THR A 877 -7.52 -13.82 -42.45
C THR A 877 -8.64 -12.79 -42.32
N THR A 878 -9.82 -13.04 -42.93
CA THR A 878 -10.99 -12.16 -42.79
C THR A 878 -11.82 -12.47 -41.54
N VAL A 879 -11.56 -13.61 -40.87
CA VAL A 879 -12.25 -13.98 -39.63
C VAL A 879 -11.62 -13.25 -38.45
N THR A 880 -12.45 -12.62 -37.62
CA THR A 880 -12.03 -11.95 -36.38
C THR A 880 -12.47 -12.73 -35.15
N GLN A 881 -11.86 -12.45 -33.99
CA GLN A 881 -12.31 -13.05 -32.72
C GLN A 881 -13.77 -12.73 -32.42
N THR A 882 -14.23 -11.52 -32.76
CA THR A 882 -15.65 -11.13 -32.61
C THR A 882 -16.58 -12.01 -33.43
N MET A 883 -16.21 -12.37 -34.66
CA MET A 883 -17.01 -13.28 -35.48
C MET A 883 -17.12 -14.68 -34.85
N ILE A 884 -16.00 -15.19 -34.29
CA ILE A 884 -15.97 -16.45 -33.55
C ILE A 884 -16.86 -16.37 -32.30
N ASP A 885 -16.78 -15.25 -31.58
CA ASP A 885 -17.52 -15.02 -30.35
C ASP A 885 -19.03 -14.93 -30.57
N ASP A 886 -19.44 -14.18 -31.59
CA ASP A 886 -20.86 -14.02 -31.95
C ASP A 886 -21.44 -15.35 -32.45
N ALA A 887 -20.64 -16.14 -33.18
CA ALA A 887 -21.06 -17.44 -33.67
C ALA A 887 -21.38 -18.43 -32.54
N TRP A 888 -20.51 -18.54 -31.52
CA TRP A 888 -20.79 -19.44 -30.41
C TRP A 888 -21.89 -18.90 -29.50
N LYS A 889 -21.97 -17.57 -29.29
CA LYS A 889 -23.05 -16.96 -28.49
C LYS A 889 -24.42 -17.21 -29.09
N GLU A 890 -24.60 -16.97 -30.39
CA GLU A 890 -25.89 -17.21 -31.06
C GLU A 890 -26.22 -18.70 -31.12
N LEU A 891 -25.23 -19.58 -31.27
CA LEU A 891 -25.44 -21.03 -31.16
C LEU A 891 -25.95 -21.43 -29.78
N ILE A 892 -25.28 -21.02 -28.69
CA ILE A 892 -25.71 -21.32 -27.32
C ILE A 892 -27.10 -20.73 -27.01
N LYS A 893 -27.36 -19.50 -27.45
CA LYS A 893 -28.66 -18.84 -27.28
C LYS A 893 -29.78 -19.58 -28.02
N SER A 894 -29.53 -20.05 -29.25
CA SER A 894 -30.49 -20.85 -29.99
C SER A 894 -30.77 -22.20 -29.31
N MET A 895 -29.76 -22.81 -28.67
CA MET A 895 -29.93 -24.04 -27.88
C MET A 895 -30.87 -23.86 -26.68
N GLN A 896 -30.90 -22.67 -26.06
CA GLN A 896 -31.81 -22.38 -24.95
C GLN A 896 -33.28 -22.42 -25.37
N TYR A 897 -33.59 -22.06 -26.62
CA TYR A 897 -34.96 -22.06 -27.12
C TYR A 897 -35.48 -23.48 -27.42
N LEU A 898 -34.64 -24.50 -27.49
CA LEU A 898 -35.04 -25.89 -27.77
C LEU A 898 -35.96 -26.52 -26.70
N SER A 899 -36.17 -25.83 -25.57
CA SER A 899 -37.17 -26.21 -24.58
C SER A 899 -38.62 -25.98 -25.05
N PHE A 900 -38.85 -25.17 -26.09
CA PHE A 900 -40.18 -24.94 -26.64
C PHE A 900 -40.58 -26.11 -27.56
N LYS A 901 -41.44 -26.99 -27.03
CA LYS A 901 -41.89 -28.21 -27.72
C LYS A 901 -43.19 -27.97 -28.50
N LYS A 902 -43.38 -28.73 -29.58
CA LYS A 902 -44.63 -28.77 -30.35
C LYS A 902 -45.79 -29.21 -29.45
N ALA A 903 -46.94 -28.58 -29.57
CA ALA A 903 -48.15 -29.00 -28.85
C ALA A 903 -48.77 -30.26 -29.45
N ASP A 904 -49.26 -31.17 -28.59
CA ASP A 904 -50.10 -32.30 -28.98
C ASP A 904 -51.53 -31.81 -29.26
N LYS A 905 -51.94 -31.92 -30.53
CA LYS A 905 -53.24 -31.48 -31.05
C LYS A 905 -54.23 -32.61 -31.29
N ALA A 906 -53.88 -33.85 -30.98
CA ALA A 906 -54.68 -35.01 -31.33
C ALA A 906 -56.09 -34.97 -30.75
N ASP A 907 -56.24 -34.48 -29.52
CA ASP A 907 -57.56 -34.40 -28.87
C ASP A 907 -58.39 -33.21 -29.36
N LEU A 908 -57.74 -32.08 -29.69
CA LEU A 908 -58.39 -30.93 -30.35
C LEU A 908 -58.95 -31.34 -31.72
N GLU A 909 -58.16 -32.08 -32.52
CA GLU A 909 -58.58 -32.59 -33.82
C GLU A 909 -59.81 -33.52 -33.70
N LYS A 910 -59.80 -34.48 -32.76
CA LYS A 910 -60.94 -35.38 -32.53
C LYS A 910 -62.21 -34.63 -32.15
N VAL A 911 -62.10 -33.61 -31.29
CA VAL A 911 -63.25 -32.82 -30.85
C VAL A 911 -63.76 -31.94 -31.99
N ILE A 912 -62.89 -31.36 -32.81
CA ILE A 912 -63.31 -30.63 -34.03
C ILE A 912 -64.06 -31.56 -35.00
N VAL A 913 -63.60 -32.80 -35.16
CA VAL A 913 -64.31 -33.80 -35.99
C VAL A 913 -65.69 -34.11 -35.42
N LEU A 914 -65.81 -34.30 -34.10
CA LEU A 914 -67.10 -34.55 -33.45
C LEU A 914 -68.02 -33.32 -33.56
N ALA A 915 -67.50 -32.12 -33.28
CA ALA A 915 -68.21 -30.86 -33.44
C ALA A 915 -68.76 -30.71 -34.88
N LYS A 916 -67.96 -31.06 -35.90
CA LYS A 916 -68.42 -31.02 -37.29
C LYS A 916 -69.69 -31.86 -37.54
N THR A 917 -69.84 -33.00 -36.87
CA THR A 917 -71.07 -33.81 -37.00
C THR A 917 -72.31 -33.15 -36.38
N MET A 918 -72.11 -32.34 -35.34
CA MET A 918 -73.16 -31.53 -34.72
C MET A 918 -73.47 -30.29 -35.58
N GLU A 919 -72.45 -29.65 -36.15
CA GLU A 919 -72.56 -28.55 -37.12
C GLU A 919 -73.40 -28.97 -38.34
N GLU A 920 -73.21 -30.19 -38.84
CA GLU A 920 -73.97 -30.75 -39.99
C GLU A 920 -75.45 -31.05 -39.67
N ASN A 921 -75.81 -31.26 -38.39
CA ASN A 921 -77.18 -31.55 -37.94
C ASN A 921 -77.75 -30.44 -37.05
N ILE A 922 -77.24 -29.22 -37.19
CA ILE A 922 -77.51 -28.13 -36.26
C ILE A 922 -79.01 -27.77 -36.18
N ASP A 923 -79.79 -28.03 -37.23
CA ASP A 923 -81.25 -27.77 -37.27
C ASP A 923 -82.07 -28.67 -36.32
N ALA A 924 -81.52 -29.81 -35.89
CA ALA A 924 -82.16 -30.71 -34.91
C ALA A 924 -82.09 -30.17 -33.47
N TYR A 925 -81.33 -29.10 -33.25
CA TYR A 925 -81.14 -28.45 -31.96
C TYR A 925 -81.97 -27.16 -31.84
N LEU A 926 -82.30 -26.79 -30.61
CA LEU A 926 -82.91 -25.51 -30.26
C LEU A 926 -81.97 -24.35 -30.64
N ASP A 927 -82.53 -23.17 -30.90
CA ASP A 927 -81.74 -22.04 -31.38
C ASP A 927 -80.75 -21.48 -30.35
N GLU A 928 -81.02 -21.69 -29.06
CA GLU A 928 -80.12 -21.32 -27.96
C GLU A 928 -78.84 -22.19 -27.96
N GLY A 929 -77.66 -21.55 -27.94
CA GLY A 929 -76.34 -22.21 -27.90
C GLY A 929 -75.63 -22.43 -29.25
N LYS A 930 -76.30 -22.20 -30.39
CA LYS A 930 -75.72 -22.43 -31.73
C LYS A 930 -74.59 -21.46 -32.10
N GLU A 931 -74.70 -20.19 -31.72
CA GLU A 931 -73.71 -19.16 -32.06
C GLU A 931 -72.39 -19.38 -31.32
N GLU A 932 -72.47 -19.64 -30.02
CA GLU A 932 -71.33 -19.95 -29.16
C GLU A 932 -70.60 -21.22 -29.62
N PHE A 933 -71.34 -22.25 -30.01
CA PHE A 933 -70.79 -23.47 -30.59
C PHE A 933 -70.02 -23.21 -31.89
N THR A 934 -70.59 -22.45 -32.82
CA THR A 934 -69.95 -22.14 -34.12
C THR A 934 -68.65 -21.35 -33.92
N LYS A 935 -68.66 -20.35 -33.03
CA LYS A 935 -67.48 -19.53 -32.74
C LYS A 935 -66.36 -20.34 -32.09
N ALA A 936 -66.69 -21.20 -31.11
CA ALA A 936 -65.72 -22.05 -30.46
C ALA A 936 -65.07 -23.05 -31.44
N LEU A 937 -65.85 -23.54 -32.42
CA LEU A 937 -65.35 -24.44 -33.47
C LEU A 937 -64.36 -23.73 -34.41
N ASP A 938 -64.64 -22.49 -34.80
CA ASP A 938 -63.73 -21.71 -35.66
C ASP A 938 -62.42 -21.33 -34.95
N GLU A 939 -62.48 -20.96 -33.67
CA GLU A 939 -61.28 -20.71 -32.86
C GLU A 939 -60.44 -21.98 -32.69
N ALA A 940 -61.09 -23.12 -32.46
CA ALA A 940 -60.44 -24.41 -32.38
C ALA A 940 -59.72 -24.80 -33.68
N ARG A 941 -60.32 -24.53 -34.85
CA ARG A 941 -59.68 -24.75 -36.16
C ARG A 941 -58.43 -23.88 -36.35
N LYS A 942 -58.47 -22.60 -35.96
CA LYS A 942 -57.29 -21.71 -36.06
C LYS A 942 -56.12 -22.20 -35.22
N VAL A 943 -56.38 -22.64 -33.99
CA VAL A 943 -55.34 -23.20 -33.09
C VAL A 943 -54.81 -24.53 -33.62
N LEU A 944 -55.65 -25.33 -34.30
CA LEU A 944 -55.21 -26.55 -34.97
C LEU A 944 -54.20 -26.25 -36.09
N ASP A 945 -54.43 -25.19 -36.87
CA ASP A 945 -53.61 -24.82 -38.03
C ASP A 945 -52.30 -24.07 -37.68
N ASP A 946 -52.17 -23.50 -36.48
CA ASP A 946 -50.98 -22.74 -36.07
C ASP A 946 -49.81 -23.65 -35.67
N GLY A 947 -48.78 -23.74 -36.52
CA GLY A 947 -47.59 -24.59 -36.30
C GLY A 947 -46.77 -24.26 -35.04
N ASP A 948 -46.91 -23.06 -34.49
CA ASP A 948 -46.19 -22.60 -33.30
C ASP A 948 -47.07 -22.56 -32.04
N ALA A 949 -48.34 -23.01 -32.13
CA ALA A 949 -49.28 -23.03 -31.01
C ALA A 949 -48.72 -23.85 -29.83
N MET A 950 -48.82 -23.28 -28.63
CA MET A 950 -48.38 -23.92 -27.39
C MET A 950 -49.47 -24.85 -26.82
N GLN A 951 -49.06 -25.81 -25.99
CA GLN A 951 -49.98 -26.79 -25.42
C GLN A 951 -51.15 -26.16 -24.64
N GLU A 952 -50.91 -25.01 -24.00
CA GLU A 952 -51.94 -24.27 -23.27
C GLU A 952 -53.03 -23.73 -24.21
N GLU A 953 -52.64 -23.22 -25.37
CA GLU A 953 -53.56 -22.68 -26.39
C GLU A 953 -54.41 -23.80 -27.00
N VAL A 954 -53.79 -24.94 -27.31
CA VAL A 954 -54.47 -26.15 -27.80
C VAL A 954 -55.47 -26.67 -26.76
N THR A 955 -55.07 -26.70 -25.48
CA THR A 955 -55.93 -27.16 -24.39
C THR A 955 -57.12 -26.23 -24.17
N ALA A 956 -56.93 -24.92 -24.27
CA ALA A 956 -57.99 -23.93 -24.12
C ALA A 956 -59.03 -24.04 -25.25
N ALA A 957 -58.56 -24.11 -26.50
CA ALA A 957 -59.40 -24.33 -27.67
C ALA A 957 -60.24 -25.62 -27.55
N TRP A 958 -59.61 -26.71 -27.10
CA TRP A 958 -60.29 -28.00 -26.91
C TRP A 958 -61.40 -27.91 -25.85
N LYS A 959 -61.11 -27.29 -24.69
CA LYS A 959 -62.10 -27.11 -23.62
C LYS A 959 -63.28 -26.25 -24.05
N ASN A 960 -63.00 -25.11 -24.68
CA ASN A 960 -64.04 -24.18 -25.11
C ASN A 960 -65.00 -24.83 -26.11
N LEU A 961 -64.46 -25.60 -27.07
CA LEU A 961 -65.28 -26.33 -28.03
C LEU A 961 -66.10 -27.43 -27.36
N MET A 962 -65.52 -28.22 -26.47
CA MET A 962 -66.25 -29.25 -25.71
C MET A 962 -67.39 -28.66 -24.88
N THR A 963 -67.18 -27.52 -24.23
CA THR A 963 -68.23 -26.84 -23.46
C THR A 963 -69.36 -26.39 -24.37
N ALA A 964 -69.03 -25.69 -25.46
CA ALA A 964 -70.06 -25.19 -26.37
C ALA A 964 -70.85 -26.33 -27.06
N MET A 965 -70.22 -27.48 -27.31
CA MET A 965 -70.91 -28.70 -27.75
C MET A 965 -71.88 -29.24 -26.70
N ALA A 966 -71.52 -29.21 -25.41
CA ALA A 966 -72.35 -29.75 -24.35
C ALA A 966 -73.61 -28.89 -24.08
N ASP A 967 -73.53 -27.59 -24.35
CA ASP A 967 -74.64 -26.65 -24.12
C ASP A 967 -75.73 -26.71 -25.22
N MET A 968 -75.50 -27.43 -26.31
CA MET A 968 -76.46 -27.65 -27.41
C MET A 968 -77.60 -28.59 -27.01
N GLN A 969 -78.86 -28.14 -27.10
CA GLN A 969 -80.06 -28.91 -26.71
C GLN A 969 -80.88 -29.39 -27.91
N LEU A 970 -81.27 -30.67 -27.93
CA LEU A 970 -82.11 -31.24 -29.00
C LEU A 970 -83.57 -30.79 -28.88
N LYS A 971 -84.27 -30.68 -30.01
CA LYS A 971 -85.72 -30.47 -30.05
C LYS A 971 -86.47 -31.69 -29.45
N PRO A 972 -87.38 -31.49 -28.49
CA PRO A 972 -88.16 -32.57 -27.84
C PRO A 972 -89.12 -33.33 -28.78
N ASP A 973 -89.33 -34.62 -28.51
CA ASP A 973 -90.36 -35.42 -29.19
C ASP A 973 -91.74 -35.17 -28.56
N LYS A 974 -92.70 -34.69 -29.36
CA LYS A 974 -94.06 -34.36 -28.92
C LYS A 974 -95.12 -35.39 -29.28
N ASN A 975 -94.72 -36.54 -29.85
CA ASN A 975 -95.64 -37.58 -30.31
C ASN A 975 -96.60 -38.06 -29.20
N ALA A 976 -96.13 -38.17 -27.95
CA ALA A 976 -96.96 -38.60 -26.83
C ALA A 976 -98.03 -37.55 -26.45
N LEU A 977 -97.67 -36.27 -26.44
CA LEU A 977 -98.60 -35.16 -26.23
C LEU A 977 -99.62 -35.08 -27.36
N GLU A 978 -99.21 -35.31 -28.60
CA GLU A 978 -100.09 -35.33 -29.77
C GLU A 978 -101.13 -36.45 -29.68
N ASN A 979 -100.72 -37.66 -29.27
CA ASN A 979 -101.62 -38.78 -29.06
C ASN A 979 -102.61 -38.54 -27.91
N LEU A 980 -102.15 -37.92 -26.83
CA LEU A 980 -102.99 -37.61 -25.68
C LEU A 980 -104.03 -36.52 -26.00
N VAL A 981 -103.64 -35.51 -26.78
CA VAL A 981 -104.53 -34.51 -27.38
C VAL A 981 -105.63 -35.21 -28.19
N ALA A 982 -105.27 -36.17 -29.05
CA ALA A 982 -106.25 -36.94 -29.82
C ALA A 982 -107.19 -37.79 -28.94
N GLN A 983 -106.69 -38.34 -27.82
CA GLN A 983 -107.53 -39.10 -26.89
C GLN A 983 -108.54 -38.21 -26.17
N ALA A 984 -108.11 -37.06 -25.66
CA ALA A 984 -108.98 -36.10 -24.97
C ALA A 984 -110.14 -35.64 -25.86
N GLU A 985 -109.88 -35.45 -27.16
CA GLU A 985 -110.88 -35.08 -28.16
C GLU A 985 -111.98 -36.13 -28.38
N GLY A 986 -111.73 -37.39 -28.00
CA GLY A 986 -112.66 -38.50 -28.20
C GLY A 986 -113.81 -38.58 -27.19
N PHE A 987 -113.76 -37.85 -26.07
CA PHE A 987 -114.84 -37.86 -25.06
C PHE A 987 -116.00 -36.96 -25.49
N ALA A 988 -117.25 -37.35 -25.22
CA ALA A 988 -118.45 -36.60 -25.61
C ALA A 988 -119.16 -35.96 -24.40
N GLU A 989 -119.43 -34.66 -24.48
CA GLU A 989 -119.88 -33.83 -23.35
C GLU A 989 -121.18 -34.31 -22.67
N HIS A 990 -122.11 -34.93 -23.39
CA HIS A 990 -123.40 -35.37 -22.84
C HIS A 990 -123.34 -36.60 -21.93
N ASP A 991 -122.28 -37.40 -22.04
CA ASP A 991 -122.09 -38.61 -21.23
C ASP A 991 -121.49 -38.30 -19.85
N TYR A 992 -121.03 -37.07 -19.67
CA TYR A 992 -120.34 -36.60 -18.47
C TYR A 992 -120.99 -35.32 -17.95
N GLU A 993 -120.77 -35.01 -16.68
CA GLU A 993 -121.28 -33.76 -16.12
C GLU A 993 -120.58 -32.55 -16.74
N ALA A 994 -121.36 -31.53 -17.12
CA ALA A 994 -120.89 -30.38 -17.91
C ALA A 994 -119.67 -29.66 -17.30
N GLU A 995 -119.58 -29.57 -15.97
CA GLU A 995 -118.45 -28.94 -15.28
C GLU A 995 -117.15 -29.75 -15.42
N SER A 996 -117.21 -31.09 -15.32
CA SER A 996 -116.02 -31.95 -15.48
C SER A 996 -115.47 -31.92 -16.91
N PHE A 997 -116.35 -31.79 -17.91
CA PHE A 997 -115.98 -31.74 -19.32
C PHE A 997 -115.36 -30.39 -19.74
N ALA A 998 -115.81 -29.28 -19.14
CA ALA A 998 -115.24 -27.96 -19.41
C ALA A 998 -113.77 -27.83 -19.01
N VAL A 999 -113.35 -28.51 -17.92
CA VAL A 999 -111.95 -28.53 -17.45
C VAL A 999 -111.05 -29.27 -18.45
N MET A 1000 -111.48 -30.43 -18.94
CA MET A 1000 -110.74 -31.19 -19.96
C MET A 1000 -110.53 -30.39 -21.25
N ARG A 1001 -111.54 -29.62 -21.68
CA ARG A 1001 -111.46 -28.79 -22.89
C ARG A 1001 -110.41 -27.68 -22.81
N THR A 1002 -110.20 -27.10 -21.63
CA THR A 1002 -109.19 -26.04 -21.44
C THR A 1002 -107.78 -26.62 -21.50
N ALA A 1003 -107.52 -27.71 -20.76
CA ALA A 1003 -106.22 -28.40 -20.79
C ALA A 1003 -105.85 -28.86 -22.21
N LEU A 1004 -106.84 -29.30 -23.00
CA LEU A 1004 -106.66 -29.66 -24.40
C LEU A 1004 -106.22 -28.49 -25.28
N ALA A 1005 -106.74 -27.29 -25.04
CA ALA A 1005 -106.36 -26.09 -25.80
C ALA A 1005 -104.89 -25.71 -25.52
N SER A 1006 -104.46 -25.73 -24.26
CA SER A 1006 -103.07 -25.46 -23.88
C SER A 1006 -102.10 -26.51 -24.42
N ALA A 1007 -102.50 -27.79 -24.42
CA ALA A 1007 -101.71 -28.86 -25.02
C ALA A 1007 -101.45 -28.68 -26.53
N ARG A 1008 -102.40 -28.08 -27.25
CA ARG A 1008 -102.22 -27.74 -28.68
C ARG A 1008 -101.26 -26.57 -28.90
N GLU A 1009 -101.21 -25.60 -28.00
CA GLU A 1009 -100.25 -24.48 -28.10
C GLU A 1009 -98.81 -24.98 -27.91
N VAL A 1010 -98.58 -25.85 -26.92
CA VAL A 1010 -97.26 -26.46 -26.70
C VAL A 1010 -96.83 -27.35 -27.87
N LEU A 1011 -97.77 -28.05 -28.53
CA LEU A 1011 -97.47 -28.79 -29.76
C LEU A 1011 -96.96 -27.88 -30.88
N ALA A 1012 -97.55 -26.69 -31.05
CA ALA A 1012 -97.23 -25.77 -32.13
C ALA A 1012 -95.90 -24.99 -31.97
N ASP A 1013 -95.34 -24.91 -30.76
CA ASP A 1013 -94.09 -24.17 -30.49
C ASP A 1013 -92.82 -24.99 -30.83
N GLU A 1014 -92.17 -24.71 -31.96
CA GLU A 1014 -90.97 -25.43 -32.41
C GLU A 1014 -89.76 -25.37 -31.45
N ASN A 1015 -89.78 -24.47 -30.46
CA ASN A 1015 -88.74 -24.31 -29.45
C ASN A 1015 -89.20 -24.73 -28.04
N ALA A 1016 -90.37 -25.36 -27.90
CA ALA A 1016 -90.82 -25.89 -26.62
C ALA A 1016 -89.79 -26.89 -26.06
N THR A 1017 -89.47 -26.76 -24.77
CA THR A 1017 -88.53 -27.67 -24.07
C THR A 1017 -89.22 -28.97 -23.66
N GLN A 1018 -88.44 -30.03 -23.37
CA GLN A 1018 -89.02 -31.32 -22.98
C GLN A 1018 -89.84 -31.17 -21.70
N GLU A 1019 -89.40 -30.32 -20.77
CA GLU A 1019 -90.14 -30.00 -19.55
C GLU A 1019 -91.50 -29.34 -19.87
N THR A 1020 -91.56 -28.44 -20.85
CA THR A 1020 -92.82 -27.83 -21.31
C THR A 1020 -93.76 -28.86 -21.94
N VAL A 1021 -93.23 -29.79 -22.73
CA VAL A 1021 -94.00 -30.89 -23.36
C VAL A 1021 -94.55 -31.84 -22.31
N ASP A 1022 -93.73 -32.26 -21.34
CA ASP A 1022 -94.11 -33.20 -20.29
C ASP A 1022 -95.15 -32.60 -19.33
N ALA A 1023 -94.98 -31.32 -18.95
CA ALA A 1023 -95.96 -30.61 -18.12
C ALA A 1023 -97.33 -30.52 -18.81
N SER A 1024 -97.31 -30.26 -20.12
CA SER A 1024 -98.54 -30.19 -20.92
C SER A 1024 -99.25 -31.54 -21.05
N MET A 1025 -98.48 -32.64 -21.14
CA MET A 1025 -99.05 -34.00 -21.11
C MET A 1025 -99.72 -34.29 -19.77
N ALA A 1026 -99.03 -34.03 -18.65
CA ALA A 1026 -99.55 -34.30 -17.33
C ALA A 1026 -100.84 -33.50 -17.04
N GLU A 1027 -100.91 -32.24 -17.49
CA GLU A 1027 -102.10 -31.40 -17.35
C GLU A 1027 -103.29 -31.99 -18.11
N LEU A 1028 -103.09 -32.43 -19.35
CA LEU A 1028 -104.16 -33.00 -20.16
C LEU A 1028 -104.61 -34.39 -19.66
N GLU A 1029 -103.68 -35.27 -19.28
CA GLU A 1029 -103.99 -36.57 -18.67
C GLU A 1029 -104.82 -36.37 -17.40
N GLY A 1030 -104.38 -35.46 -16.54
CA GLY A 1030 -105.07 -35.14 -15.30
C GLY A 1030 -106.49 -34.63 -15.52
N ALA A 1031 -106.72 -33.85 -16.59
CA ALA A 1031 -108.04 -33.32 -16.91
C ALA A 1031 -108.97 -34.40 -17.50
N ILE A 1032 -108.47 -35.31 -18.33
CA ILE A 1032 -109.23 -36.48 -18.82
C ILE A 1032 -109.69 -37.36 -17.65
N ALA A 1033 -108.79 -37.61 -16.70
CA ALA A 1033 -109.03 -38.58 -15.62
C ALA A 1033 -110.08 -38.12 -14.59
N LYS A 1034 -110.48 -36.84 -14.61
CA LYS A 1034 -111.49 -36.23 -13.71
C LYS A 1034 -112.92 -36.20 -14.26
N LEU A 1035 -113.18 -36.73 -15.45
CA LEU A 1035 -114.52 -36.82 -16.05
C LEU A 1035 -115.45 -37.74 -15.24
N THR A 1036 -116.70 -37.32 -14.96
CA THR A 1036 -117.64 -38.06 -14.06
C THR A 1036 -118.99 -38.44 -14.72
N PRO A 1037 -119.46 -39.71 -14.66
CA PRO A 1037 -120.75 -40.20 -15.23
C PRO A 1037 -121.92 -40.38 -14.22
N VAL A 1038 -123.19 -40.53 -14.66
CA VAL A 1038 -124.44 -40.27 -13.86
C VAL A 1038 -125.22 -41.48 -13.17
N LYS A 1039 -125.04 -42.80 -13.52
CA LYS A 1039 -125.67 -44.10 -12.99
C LYS A 1039 -127.23 -44.32 -13.08
N GLY A 1040 -127.85 -45.50 -13.37
CA GLY A 1040 -127.40 -46.91 -13.59
C GLY A 1040 -128.32 -47.78 -14.51
N GLU A 1041 -128.02 -49.09 -14.60
CA GLU A 1041 -128.17 -50.06 -15.72
C GLU A 1041 -126.93 -50.13 -16.65
N THR A 1042 -126.57 -51.36 -17.03
CA THR A 1042 -125.43 -51.72 -17.87
C THR A 1042 -125.51 -51.11 -19.26
N VAL A 1043 -124.48 -50.41 -19.69
CA VAL A 1043 -123.98 -50.54 -21.06
C VAL A 1043 -122.47 -50.35 -21.06
N ALA A 1044 -121.86 -51.08 -21.98
CA ALA A 1044 -120.43 -51.14 -22.21
C ALA A 1044 -119.81 -49.78 -22.55
N ASN A 1045 -118.48 -49.79 -22.37
CA ASN A 1045 -117.46 -49.03 -23.07
C ASN A 1045 -116.85 -47.83 -22.30
N ALA A 1046 -115.51 -47.79 -22.46
CA ALA A 1046 -114.56 -46.70 -22.25
C ALA A 1046 -114.23 -46.21 -20.82
N GLY A 1047 -112.91 -46.14 -20.57
CA GLY A 1047 -112.28 -44.98 -19.92
C GLY A 1047 -112.07 -45.02 -18.41
N ALA A 1048 -110.79 -45.09 -18.03
CA ALA A 1048 -110.10 -44.50 -16.88
C ALA A 1048 -110.81 -44.39 -15.50
N GLN A 1049 -110.10 -44.84 -14.45
CA GLN A 1049 -110.27 -44.32 -13.09
C GLN A 1049 -108.89 -43.98 -12.48
N PRO A 1050 -108.78 -42.86 -11.72
CA PRO A 1050 -107.55 -42.14 -11.41
C PRO A 1050 -107.12 -42.27 -9.94
N ALA A 1051 -106.02 -41.61 -9.59
CA ALA A 1051 -105.77 -40.96 -8.29
C ALA A 1051 -104.46 -40.15 -8.41
N ALA A 1052 -104.22 -38.99 -7.79
CA ALA A 1052 -105.00 -38.02 -7.02
C ALA A 1052 -103.98 -36.97 -6.51
N GLY A 1053 -104.42 -35.72 -6.31
CA GLY A 1053 -103.76 -34.69 -5.47
C GLY A 1053 -103.13 -33.54 -6.28
N ASN A 1054 -103.81 -32.40 -6.47
CA ASN A 1054 -104.04 -31.28 -5.52
C ASN A 1054 -102.76 -30.50 -5.21
N GLU A 1055 -102.71 -29.18 -5.07
CA GLU A 1055 -103.46 -28.01 -5.53
C GLU A 1055 -102.63 -26.81 -4.98
N GLU A 1056 -102.79 -25.63 -5.59
CA GLU A 1056 -102.53 -24.29 -5.01
C GLU A 1056 -101.09 -23.79 -4.69
N LYS A 1057 -100.63 -22.84 -5.53
CA LYS A 1057 -100.67 -21.38 -5.28
C LYS A 1057 -100.27 -20.86 -3.88
N ALA A 1058 -99.13 -20.16 -3.78
CA ALA A 1058 -99.03 -18.80 -3.20
C ALA A 1058 -97.57 -18.33 -3.03
N THR A 1059 -97.28 -17.19 -3.65
CA THR A 1059 -96.29 -16.20 -3.23
C THR A 1059 -96.49 -15.79 -1.75
N ILE A 1060 -95.41 -15.60 -0.98
CA ILE A 1060 -95.10 -14.44 -0.10
C ILE A 1060 -93.85 -14.73 0.76
N THR A 1061 -92.82 -13.92 0.52
CA THR A 1061 -91.72 -13.43 1.39
C THR A 1061 -91.62 -13.93 2.84
N SER A 1062 -90.43 -14.41 3.25
CA SER A 1062 -89.36 -13.64 3.95
C SER A 1062 -88.48 -14.50 4.88
N THR A 1063 -87.17 -14.20 4.81
CA THR A 1063 -86.11 -14.32 5.84
C THR A 1063 -85.49 -15.69 6.22
N SER A 1064 -84.20 -15.77 5.87
CA SER A 1064 -83.04 -16.09 6.74
C SER A 1064 -82.53 -17.52 6.88
N ALA A 1065 -81.26 -17.63 6.47
CA ALA A 1065 -80.14 -18.37 7.09
C ALA A 1065 -79.90 -19.86 6.75
N ASN A 1066 -78.73 -20.05 6.12
CA ASN A 1066 -77.69 -21.06 6.34
C ASN A 1066 -77.94 -22.56 6.09
N ASN A 1067 -77.08 -23.09 5.19
CA ASN A 1067 -76.48 -24.42 5.13
C ASN A 1067 -77.40 -25.66 5.21
N THR A 1068 -77.43 -26.47 4.14
CA THR A 1068 -76.91 -27.85 4.18
C THR A 1068 -76.91 -28.54 2.80
N THR A 1069 -75.93 -29.44 2.67
CA THR A 1069 -75.74 -30.49 1.69
C THR A 1069 -76.91 -31.48 1.58
N SER A 1070 -77.10 -32.09 0.41
CA SER A 1070 -77.97 -33.25 0.20
C SER A 1070 -77.16 -34.49 -0.21
N ASN A 1071 -77.65 -35.66 0.19
CA ASN A 1071 -77.03 -36.97 0.04
C ASN A 1071 -78.13 -38.00 -0.32
N THR A 1072 -77.74 -39.10 -0.99
CA THR A 1072 -78.44 -40.41 -1.15
C THR A 1072 -79.73 -40.46 -2.00
N GLN A 1073 -80.10 -41.51 -2.77
CA GLN A 1073 -79.68 -42.92 -2.92
C GLN A 1073 -80.39 -43.60 -4.13
N LYS A 1074 -79.75 -44.64 -4.72
CA LYS A 1074 -80.28 -45.90 -5.32
C LYS A 1074 -81.26 -45.86 -6.53
N SER A 1075 -81.37 -46.85 -7.43
CA SER A 1075 -80.58 -48.00 -7.95
C SER A 1075 -81.52 -48.85 -8.86
N VAL A 1076 -80.96 -49.53 -9.88
CA VAL A 1076 -81.44 -50.74 -10.63
C VAL A 1076 -82.19 -50.45 -11.98
N LYS A 1077 -81.67 -50.78 -13.20
CA LYS A 1077 -81.35 -52.07 -13.94
C LYS A 1077 -82.58 -52.55 -14.77
N THR A 1078 -82.56 -53.03 -16.02
CA THR A 1078 -81.65 -53.81 -16.94
C THR A 1078 -82.18 -53.63 -18.38
N GLY A 1079 -81.51 -53.88 -19.52
CA GLY A 1079 -80.22 -54.50 -19.85
C GLY A 1079 -80.17 -54.87 -21.37
N ASP A 1080 -78.94 -54.84 -21.90
CA ASP A 1080 -78.29 -55.54 -23.03
C ASP A 1080 -78.94 -55.56 -24.45
N GLU A 1081 -78.22 -55.24 -25.54
CA GLU A 1081 -76.89 -55.72 -25.93
C GLU A 1081 -75.87 -54.69 -26.46
N THR A 1082 -74.63 -54.91 -26.00
CA THR A 1082 -73.31 -54.73 -26.65
C THR A 1082 -72.62 -53.36 -26.75
N THR A 1083 -71.47 -53.32 -26.04
CA THR A 1083 -70.19 -52.60 -26.29
C THR A 1083 -70.25 -51.06 -26.29
N ALA A 1084 -69.58 -50.33 -25.39
CA ALA A 1084 -68.25 -50.53 -24.83
C ALA A 1084 -68.15 -49.90 -23.42
N LEU A 1085 -67.50 -50.61 -22.49
CA LEU A 1085 -67.32 -50.15 -21.11
C LEU A 1085 -66.06 -49.27 -20.94
N PRO A 1086 -66.17 -48.16 -20.19
CA PRO A 1086 -65.15 -47.14 -19.93
C PRO A 1086 -64.48 -47.31 -18.55
N PHE A 1087 -63.46 -46.49 -18.24
CA PHE A 1087 -63.13 -46.12 -16.86
C PHE A 1087 -63.04 -44.60 -16.74
N ALA A 1088 -63.92 -44.07 -15.90
CA ALA A 1088 -63.89 -42.71 -15.41
C ALA A 1088 -62.98 -42.60 -14.18
N ALA A 1089 -62.47 -41.38 -14.04
CA ALA A 1089 -62.22 -40.65 -12.81
C ALA A 1089 -61.07 -41.09 -11.87
N GLY A 1090 -60.21 -40.11 -11.59
CA GLY A 1090 -60.28 -39.53 -10.26
C GLY A 1090 -58.94 -39.36 -9.58
N ALA A 1091 -58.38 -38.17 -9.75
CA ALA A 1091 -57.33 -37.56 -8.96
C ALA A 1091 -57.32 -37.98 -7.47
N ALA A 1092 -56.14 -38.39 -7.01
CA ALA A 1092 -55.80 -38.38 -5.60
C ALA A 1092 -54.33 -37.96 -5.41
N ILE A 1093 -54.17 -36.74 -4.90
CA ILE A 1093 -53.24 -36.42 -3.82
C ILE A 1093 -51.74 -36.42 -4.22
N ALA A 1094 -51.33 -35.27 -4.75
CA ALA A 1094 -50.12 -34.63 -4.27
C ALA A 1094 -50.38 -34.18 -2.81
N LEU A 1095 -49.71 -34.84 -1.85
CA LEU A 1095 -49.26 -34.32 -0.54
C LEU A 1095 -48.99 -35.50 0.41
N ALA A 1096 -47.78 -36.07 0.37
CA ALA A 1096 -47.01 -36.47 1.57
C ALA A 1096 -45.70 -37.19 1.17
N ALA A 1097 -44.63 -36.83 1.89
CA ALA A 1097 -43.28 -37.42 1.95
C ALA A 1097 -42.31 -37.01 0.81
N PHE A 1098 -41.29 -36.17 0.99
CA PHE A 1098 -40.49 -35.83 2.19
C PHE A 1098 -40.28 -37.00 3.16
N ALA A 1099 -39.69 -38.09 2.66
CA ALA A 1099 -38.76 -38.96 3.39
C ALA A 1099 -38.39 -40.18 2.54
N ALA A 1100 -37.28 -40.11 1.79
CA ALA A 1100 -36.30 -41.20 1.60
C ALA A 1100 -35.40 -40.94 0.37
N PHE A 1101 -34.36 -40.12 0.52
CA PHE A 1101 -32.98 -40.58 0.24
C PHE A 1101 -31.95 -39.55 0.73
N ARG A 1102 -31.65 -39.64 2.01
CA ARG A 1102 -30.34 -39.28 2.55
C ARG A 1102 -29.39 -40.43 2.18
N ARG A 1103 -28.14 -40.10 1.86
CA ARG A 1103 -26.89 -40.89 2.03
C ARG A 1103 -26.26 -41.59 0.81
N LYS A 1104 -24.99 -41.16 0.62
CA LYS A 1104 -23.72 -41.85 0.28
C LYS A 1104 -23.19 -41.36 -1.07
N ARG A 1105 -22.09 -40.59 -1.18
CA ARG A 1105 -20.73 -40.81 -0.59
C ARG A 1105 -20.39 -42.30 -0.55
N GLY A 1106 -19.95 -42.76 -1.71
CA GLY A 1106 -19.05 -43.87 -1.97
C GLY A 1106 -18.14 -43.42 -3.08
#